data_AF-A0A967U2V7-F1
#
_entry.id   AF-A0A967U2V7-F1
#
_cell.length_a   1.000
_cell.length_b   1.000
_cell.length_c   1.000
_cell.angle_alpha   90.00
_cell.angle_beta   90.00
_cell.angle_gamma   90.00
#
_symmetry.space_group_name_H-M   'P 1'
#
loop_
_entity.id
_entity.type
_entity.pdbx_description
1 polymer ?
#
loop_
_entity_poly.entity_id
_entity_poly.type
_entity_poly.pdbx_seq_one_letter_code
_entity_poly.pdbx_strand_id
1 'polypeptide(L)'
;MCNDSLAFRMRLNDDPSSNGIDLRNDHYLVILDIDGDGFSDFLIDIDGNFSGSPNASDKVSLFYNVNKNSQDCTLVGNTCTQGCIDTTTNCVQSDIFHACNTITADGSDCDNSHMEARAINDGTNEYYLDIQIPLCSFTDDVGNKLFSPDNVVFGIAISTSNGNSDPFQKDSIPDCTLNDASYDFSDVTAITLSYFKVASTGNEVKFKWSTSTETLNVGFHIYADAGGKRERLNEELIPKKVLSSLSKTDYTFNIATDSNVFYVSDVDTSAEETVHGPFYINRVYGSLAKADPIDWVDITGERSAKKSKRAELKKANAKNLIKKYNKAKQGLFTTISADNTAQVAEFPKAQLKVSETGIYRVTYEQLAAEGIDLNGIKSQDIALTNKGMPVPVYIHSQPADTFGPDGYIEFYGQALDTLYTNTNGYILQIDSSLSLDITKDNDTIAKNSAVTDYYEASYIEDNNNRYSESSRNQDPWYDVFLVARPSSPAVKTYAFELDNVIDGKGRVSVYVRGPGDIKGINPDHHVLVSLNGVQIADELFEGFETKHIVVDLTQTAAELVNGTNELSITIPGDLAAPFDLAFIDKFSVSYVRKTVAEAGGLLFNSQAKAISVSGLGSPDMVLYRINSDSSVQQLGSVDIEGSGDGTYSVIFNGDDKSNSLYAVSTTDSLLSPQVELLEGTQDINTGSAQYLIISHGDFIGGLTDLINKRNQQ
;
A
#
# COMPACT_ATOMS: atom_id res chain seq x y z
N MET A 1 -19.03 7.10 25.12
CA MET A 1 -18.89 8.37 24.37
C MET A 1 -18.46 8.01 22.97
N CYS A 2 -19.39 8.02 22.02
CA CYS A 2 -19.13 7.80 20.60
C CYS A 2 -18.70 9.13 19.98
N ASN A 3 -17.44 9.51 20.21
CA ASN A 3 -16.96 10.83 19.77
C ASN A 3 -16.37 10.82 18.35
N ASP A 4 -16.12 9.63 17.81
CA ASP A 4 -15.60 9.44 16.47
C ASP A 4 -16.72 9.01 15.53
N SER A 5 -16.68 9.50 14.29
CA SER A 5 -17.69 9.21 13.27
C SER A 5 -17.03 9.02 11.91
N LEU A 6 -17.53 8.06 11.16
CA LEU A 6 -17.32 8.02 9.72
C LEU A 6 -18.18 9.12 9.09
N ALA A 7 -17.57 10.01 8.33
CA ALA A 7 -18.28 11.07 7.62
C ALA A 7 -17.92 11.03 6.13
N PHE A 8 -18.93 11.12 5.27
CA PHE A 8 -18.73 11.20 3.83
C PHE A 8 -19.66 12.23 3.20
N ARG A 9 -19.22 12.77 2.06
CA ARG A 9 -19.87 13.84 1.32
C ARG A 9 -20.10 13.43 -0.12
N MET A 10 -21.35 13.53 -0.57
CA MET A 10 -21.72 13.31 -1.96
C MET A 10 -21.96 14.66 -2.65
N ARG A 11 -21.41 14.84 -3.86
CA ARG A 11 -21.69 15.99 -4.73
C ARG A 11 -22.80 15.61 -5.70
N LEU A 12 -23.91 16.34 -5.67
CA LEU A 12 -25.13 16.03 -6.41
C LEU A 12 -25.43 17.12 -7.44
N ASN A 13 -25.91 16.71 -8.62
CA ASN A 13 -26.19 17.60 -9.75
C ASN A 13 -27.47 18.45 -9.59
N ASP A 14 -28.28 18.14 -8.58
CA ASP A 14 -29.56 18.82 -8.31
C ASP A 14 -29.85 18.77 -6.80
N ASP A 15 -30.84 19.55 -6.35
CA ASP A 15 -31.31 19.54 -4.98
C ASP A 15 -31.96 18.18 -4.66
N PRO A 16 -31.36 17.36 -3.77
CA PRO A 16 -31.94 16.06 -3.45
C PRO A 16 -33.27 16.21 -2.67
N SER A 17 -33.56 17.40 -2.11
CA SER A 17 -34.70 17.70 -1.23
C SER A 17 -35.88 18.39 -1.93
N SER A 18 -35.98 18.28 -3.26
CA SER A 18 -36.91 19.07 -4.09
C SER A 18 -38.42 19.00 -3.74
N ASN A 19 -38.86 18.05 -2.91
CA ASN A 19 -40.25 17.95 -2.39
C ASN A 19 -40.40 18.38 -0.92
N GLY A 20 -39.36 18.88 -0.26
CA GLY A 20 -39.36 19.26 1.15
C GLY A 20 -38.20 18.66 1.94
N ILE A 21 -38.47 17.61 2.71
CA ILE A 21 -37.52 16.92 3.60
C ILE A 21 -36.89 15.65 3.01
N ASP A 22 -37.47 15.11 1.94
CA ASP A 22 -37.19 13.74 1.47
C ASP A 22 -36.21 13.70 0.29
N LEU A 23 -35.27 12.74 0.27
CA LEU A 23 -34.36 12.44 -0.84
C LEU A 23 -35.11 11.89 -2.06
N ARG A 24 -34.68 12.26 -3.29
CA ARG A 24 -35.36 11.89 -4.55
C ARG A 24 -35.06 10.48 -5.10
N ASN A 25 -34.08 9.76 -4.56
CA ASN A 25 -33.74 8.39 -4.97
C ASN A 25 -34.31 7.40 -3.96
N ASP A 26 -34.68 6.18 -4.40
CA ASP A 26 -35.21 5.16 -3.49
C ASP A 26 -34.13 4.78 -2.47
N HIS A 27 -32.93 4.40 -2.94
CA HIS A 27 -31.81 4.05 -2.07
C HIS A 27 -30.47 4.50 -2.65
N TYR A 28 -29.57 5.00 -1.79
CA TYR A 28 -28.13 5.02 -2.04
C TYR A 28 -27.45 4.02 -1.10
N LEU A 29 -26.74 3.05 -1.68
CA LEU A 29 -26.10 1.99 -0.92
C LEU A 29 -24.59 2.25 -0.90
N VAL A 30 -23.99 2.24 0.29
CA VAL A 30 -22.54 2.30 0.49
C VAL A 30 -22.07 1.01 1.14
N ILE A 31 -21.20 0.30 0.43
CA ILE A 31 -20.65 -0.97 0.88
C ILE A 31 -19.26 -0.74 1.47
N LEU A 32 -18.97 -1.35 2.62
CA LEU A 32 -17.73 -1.21 3.36
C LEU A 32 -17.12 -2.59 3.66
N ASP A 33 -15.88 -2.75 3.22
CA ASP A 33 -14.94 -3.78 3.64
C ASP A 33 -13.97 -3.14 4.63
N ILE A 34 -13.88 -3.67 5.85
CA ILE A 34 -13.05 -3.13 6.93
C ILE A 34 -11.88 -4.04 7.30
N ASP A 35 -11.85 -5.30 6.87
CA ASP A 35 -10.74 -6.22 7.16
C ASP A 35 -9.91 -6.62 5.92
N GLY A 36 -10.34 -6.19 4.73
CA GLY A 36 -9.56 -6.26 3.50
C GLY A 36 -9.52 -7.65 2.88
N ASP A 37 -10.45 -8.54 3.26
CA ASP A 37 -10.56 -9.88 2.70
C ASP A 37 -11.30 -9.90 1.34
N GLY A 38 -11.81 -8.74 0.90
CA GLY A 38 -12.53 -8.56 -0.36
C GLY A 38 -14.02 -8.89 -0.24
N PHE A 39 -14.54 -9.15 0.96
CA PHE A 39 -15.96 -9.27 1.26
C PHE A 39 -16.47 -8.01 1.96
N SER A 40 -17.78 -7.79 1.90
CA SER A 40 -18.40 -6.60 2.49
C SER A 40 -18.85 -6.90 3.91
N ASP A 41 -18.16 -6.31 4.89
CA ASP A 41 -18.51 -6.39 6.30
C ASP A 41 -19.76 -5.58 6.64
N PHE A 42 -19.86 -4.37 6.08
CA PHE A 42 -20.95 -3.45 6.38
C PHE A 42 -21.63 -2.90 5.13
N LEU A 43 -22.92 -2.67 5.25
CA LEU A 43 -23.76 -1.96 4.28
C LEU A 43 -24.40 -0.76 4.95
N ILE A 44 -24.26 0.41 4.34
CA ILE A 44 -24.96 1.62 4.70
C ILE A 44 -26.02 1.86 3.63
N ASP A 45 -27.29 1.81 4.02
CA ASP A 45 -28.42 2.16 3.18
C ASP A 45 -28.93 3.56 3.52
N ILE A 46 -28.91 4.45 2.53
CA ILE A 46 -29.43 5.81 2.62
C ILE A 46 -30.76 5.80 1.86
N ASP A 47 -31.83 5.63 2.61
CA ASP A 47 -33.21 5.54 2.13
C ASP A 47 -33.78 6.93 1.87
N GLY A 48 -34.28 7.16 0.65
CA GLY A 48 -35.10 8.31 0.28
C GLY A 48 -36.55 7.88 0.09
N ASN A 49 -37.47 8.50 0.84
CA ASN A 49 -38.87 8.07 0.94
C ASN A 49 -39.61 8.04 -0.42
N PHE A 50 -39.75 6.86 -1.03
CA PHE A 50 -40.55 6.65 -2.26
C PHE A 50 -42.07 6.83 -2.04
N SER A 51 -42.57 6.65 -0.82
CA SER A 51 -43.99 6.32 -0.61
C SER A 51 -44.97 7.50 -0.62
N GLY A 52 -44.49 8.74 -0.73
CA GLY A 52 -45.35 9.94 -0.64
C GLY A 52 -46.10 10.03 0.69
N SER A 53 -45.66 9.30 1.72
CA SER A 53 -46.16 9.41 3.08
C SER A 53 -45.51 10.62 3.73
N PRO A 54 -46.25 11.69 4.05
CA PRO A 54 -45.70 12.95 4.56
C PRO A 54 -45.11 12.87 5.99
N ASN A 55 -44.94 11.65 6.54
CA ASN A 55 -44.55 11.39 7.93
C ASN A 55 -43.39 10.38 8.07
N ALA A 56 -42.72 9.96 6.98
CA ALA A 56 -41.57 9.07 7.06
C ALA A 56 -40.30 9.89 6.83
N SER A 57 -39.46 10.04 7.86
CA SER A 57 -38.14 10.65 7.73
C SER A 57 -37.20 9.75 6.92
N ASP A 58 -36.37 10.34 6.06
CA ASP A 58 -35.24 9.64 5.43
C ASP A 58 -34.31 9.05 6.50
N LYS A 59 -33.67 7.92 6.18
CA LYS A 59 -32.87 7.16 7.15
C LYS A 59 -31.53 6.72 6.57
N VAL A 60 -30.55 6.59 7.45
CA VAL A 60 -29.32 5.84 7.20
C VAL A 60 -29.40 4.57 8.04
N SER A 61 -29.51 3.41 7.40
CA SER A 61 -29.48 2.11 8.06
C SER A 61 -28.09 1.49 7.90
N LEU A 62 -27.53 0.95 8.97
CA LEU A 62 -26.27 0.23 8.96
C LEU A 62 -26.54 -1.26 9.17
N PHE A 63 -26.04 -2.11 8.28
CA PHE A 63 -26.15 -3.56 8.35
C PHE A 63 -24.76 -4.19 8.40
N TYR A 64 -24.61 -5.28 9.15
CA TYR A 64 -23.43 -6.10 9.24
C TYR A 64 -23.68 -7.47 8.61
N ASN A 65 -22.77 -7.93 7.75
CA ASN A 65 -22.80 -9.24 7.14
C ASN A 65 -22.21 -10.29 8.10
N VAL A 66 -23.01 -11.28 8.49
CA VAL A 66 -22.54 -12.35 9.39
C VAL A 66 -21.87 -13.50 8.65
N ASN A 67 -21.98 -13.56 7.33
CA ASN A 67 -21.39 -14.60 6.50
C ASN A 67 -20.11 -14.11 5.82
N LYS A 68 -18.97 -14.40 6.46
CA LYS A 68 -17.62 -14.04 5.97
C LYS A 68 -17.23 -14.64 4.61
N ASN A 69 -18.02 -15.56 4.05
CA ASN A 69 -17.70 -16.26 2.81
C ASN A 69 -18.71 -15.96 1.69
N SER A 70 -19.67 -15.06 1.90
CA SER A 70 -20.62 -14.65 0.86
C SER A 70 -20.91 -13.17 0.98
N GLN A 71 -21.12 -12.51 -0.15
CA GLN A 71 -21.61 -11.13 -0.16
C GLN A 71 -23.12 -11.08 0.14
N ASP A 72 -23.82 -12.22 0.08
CA ASP A 72 -25.27 -12.32 0.27
C ASP A 72 -25.72 -11.82 1.64
N CYS A 73 -26.42 -10.69 1.65
CA CYS A 73 -27.01 -10.08 2.83
C CYS A 73 -28.55 -10.05 2.70
N THR A 74 -29.21 -11.21 2.81
CA THR A 74 -30.68 -11.29 2.62
C THR A 74 -31.45 -10.97 3.90
N LEU A 75 -32.29 -9.92 3.90
CA LEU A 75 -33.31 -9.71 4.94
C LEU A 75 -34.60 -10.45 4.55
N VAL A 76 -35.28 -11.10 5.51
CA VAL A 76 -36.58 -11.74 5.27
C VAL A 76 -37.59 -11.15 6.26
N GLY A 77 -38.73 -10.67 5.77
CA GLY A 77 -39.85 -10.23 6.60
C GLY A 77 -39.92 -8.74 6.99
N ASN A 78 -41.15 -8.21 6.91
CA ASN A 78 -41.57 -6.83 7.14
C ASN A 78 -41.65 -6.38 8.64
N THR A 79 -40.83 -6.93 9.54
CA THR A 79 -40.99 -6.69 11.00
C THR A 79 -39.71 -6.34 11.77
N CYS A 80 -38.62 -5.93 11.11
CA CYS A 80 -37.40 -5.57 11.83
C CYS A 80 -37.47 -4.14 12.38
N THR A 81 -37.87 -3.98 13.64
CA THR A 81 -37.52 -2.82 14.47
C THR A 81 -36.17 -3.08 15.14
N GLN A 82 -35.32 -2.05 15.23
CA GLN A 82 -33.96 -2.03 15.81
C GLN A 82 -33.61 -3.23 16.71
N GLY A 83 -32.59 -4.02 16.33
CA GLY A 83 -32.02 -5.09 17.15
C GLY A 83 -32.64 -6.50 17.02
N CYS A 84 -33.30 -6.84 15.91
CA CYS A 84 -33.73 -8.23 15.68
C CYS A 84 -32.63 -9.05 14.98
N ILE A 85 -32.27 -10.19 15.57
CA ILE A 85 -31.44 -11.22 14.96
C ILE A 85 -32.39 -12.23 14.31
N ASP A 86 -32.51 -12.25 12.98
CA ASP A 86 -33.16 -13.37 12.28
C ASP A 86 -32.11 -14.42 11.92
N THR A 87 -32.19 -15.57 12.60
CA THR A 87 -31.27 -16.71 12.44
C THR A 87 -31.35 -17.41 11.07
N THR A 88 -32.23 -16.95 10.18
CA THR A 88 -32.32 -17.45 8.79
C THR A 88 -31.71 -16.50 7.76
N THR A 89 -31.13 -15.39 8.20
CA THR A 89 -30.53 -14.34 7.35
C THR A 89 -29.02 -14.23 7.55
N ASN A 90 -28.28 -13.87 6.49
CA ASN A 90 -26.83 -13.63 6.54
C ASN A 90 -26.49 -12.18 6.95
N CYS A 91 -27.45 -11.40 7.47
CA CYS A 91 -27.26 -9.98 7.78
C CYS A 91 -27.99 -9.50 9.03
N VAL A 92 -27.40 -8.57 9.78
CA VAL A 92 -27.98 -7.97 10.99
C VAL A 92 -27.96 -6.44 10.88
N GLN A 93 -29.09 -5.78 11.13
CA GLN A 93 -29.11 -4.31 11.23
C GLN A 93 -28.44 -3.87 12.53
N SER A 94 -27.26 -3.26 12.45
CA SER A 94 -26.50 -2.81 13.62
C SER A 94 -27.04 -1.50 14.18
N ASP A 95 -27.48 -0.57 13.32
CA ASP A 95 -28.01 0.72 13.76
C ASP A 95 -28.88 1.43 12.70
N ILE A 96 -29.59 2.49 13.13
CA ILE A 96 -30.39 3.35 12.26
C ILE A 96 -30.34 4.82 12.69
N PHE A 97 -30.17 5.71 11.72
CA PHE A 97 -30.08 7.16 11.93
C PHE A 97 -31.12 7.89 11.08
N HIS A 98 -31.60 9.04 11.55
CA HIS A 98 -32.64 9.80 10.87
C HIS A 98 -32.10 11.12 10.31
N ALA A 99 -32.62 11.54 9.14
CA ALA A 99 -32.51 12.92 8.67
C ALA A 99 -33.65 13.75 9.27
N CYS A 100 -33.34 14.92 9.82
CA CYS A 100 -34.36 15.85 10.28
C CYS A 100 -33.95 17.30 9.94
N ASN A 101 -34.83 18.05 9.26
CA ASN A 101 -34.60 19.47 8.95
C ASN A 101 -35.61 20.44 9.60
N THR A 102 -36.70 19.94 10.22
CA THR A 102 -37.72 20.76 10.87
C THR A 102 -37.89 20.38 12.32
N ILE A 103 -37.73 21.38 13.20
CA ILE A 103 -38.12 21.34 14.60
C ILE A 103 -39.60 20.92 14.66
N THR A 104 -39.89 19.73 15.17
CA THR A 104 -41.25 19.33 15.52
C THR A 104 -41.81 20.31 16.55
N ALA A 105 -43.12 20.51 16.56
CA ALA A 105 -43.78 21.52 17.41
C ALA A 105 -43.57 21.30 18.93
N ASP A 106 -43.01 20.17 19.36
CA ASP A 106 -42.67 19.82 20.73
C ASP A 106 -41.20 20.07 21.11
N GLY A 107 -40.36 20.52 20.17
CA GLY A 107 -38.99 20.94 20.46
C GLY A 107 -38.01 19.82 20.82
N SER A 108 -38.37 18.57 20.55
CA SER A 108 -37.44 17.44 20.65
C SER A 108 -37.03 16.95 19.26
N ASP A 109 -35.73 16.87 19.03
CA ASP A 109 -35.05 15.97 18.07
C ASP A 109 -34.64 16.54 16.69
N CYS A 110 -33.79 17.58 16.69
CA CYS A 110 -32.96 17.95 15.52
C CYS A 110 -31.47 18.10 15.82
N ASP A 111 -31.05 18.10 17.09
CA ASP A 111 -29.62 18.23 17.47
C ASP A 111 -28.78 17.00 17.08
N ASN A 112 -29.41 15.92 16.61
CA ASN A 112 -28.78 14.65 16.26
C ASN A 112 -29.06 14.22 14.80
N SER A 113 -29.32 15.15 13.87
CA SER A 113 -29.44 14.75 12.45
C SER A 113 -28.09 14.20 11.96
N HIS A 114 -28.13 13.03 11.35
CA HIS A 114 -26.95 12.37 10.78
C HIS A 114 -26.77 12.67 9.28
N MET A 115 -27.63 13.51 8.71
CA MET A 115 -27.61 13.92 7.31
C MET A 115 -27.86 15.43 7.15
N GLU A 116 -27.17 16.07 6.20
CA GLU A 116 -27.37 17.48 5.83
C GLU A 116 -27.21 17.68 4.31
N ALA A 117 -28.21 18.27 3.65
CA ALA A 117 -28.10 18.72 2.26
C ALA A 117 -27.89 20.25 2.18
N ARG A 118 -26.91 20.71 1.39
CA ARG A 118 -26.66 22.15 1.19
C ARG A 118 -26.18 22.49 -0.23
N ALA A 119 -26.56 23.66 -0.73
CA ALA A 119 -26.03 24.18 -1.99
C ALA A 119 -24.53 24.51 -1.89
N ILE A 120 -23.76 24.23 -2.95
CA ILE A 120 -22.30 24.45 -2.99
C ILE A 120 -21.95 25.93 -3.16
N ASN A 121 -22.82 26.71 -3.83
CA ASN A 121 -22.67 28.14 -4.08
C ASN A 121 -21.39 28.54 -4.85
N ASP A 122 -20.83 27.65 -5.68
CA ASP A 122 -19.68 27.89 -6.56
C ASP A 122 -20.08 28.23 -8.02
N GLY A 123 -21.39 28.37 -8.27
CA GLY A 123 -21.95 28.70 -9.59
C GLY A 123 -22.35 27.50 -10.44
N THR A 124 -22.19 26.25 -9.96
CA THR A 124 -22.57 25.04 -10.69
C THR A 124 -24.03 24.61 -10.49
N ASN A 125 -24.77 25.25 -9.57
CA ASN A 125 -26.10 24.83 -9.09
C ASN A 125 -26.15 23.42 -8.47
N GLU A 126 -25.01 22.91 -8.01
CA GLU A 126 -24.90 21.59 -7.38
C GLU A 126 -25.04 21.67 -5.85
N TYR A 127 -25.22 20.51 -5.23
CA TYR A 127 -25.46 20.33 -3.80
C TYR A 127 -24.47 19.34 -3.17
N TYR A 128 -24.19 19.51 -1.89
CA TYR A 128 -23.54 18.51 -1.04
C TYR A 128 -24.57 17.83 -0.16
N LEU A 129 -24.53 16.49 -0.12
CA LEU A 129 -25.18 15.67 0.91
C LEU A 129 -24.07 15.14 1.85
N ASP A 130 -24.09 15.60 3.08
CA ASP A 130 -23.16 15.19 4.14
C ASP A 130 -23.85 14.15 5.04
N ILE A 131 -23.14 13.07 5.35
CA ILE A 131 -23.63 11.95 6.17
C ILE A 131 -22.60 11.67 7.27
N GLN A 132 -23.08 11.44 8.50
CA GLN A 132 -22.24 11.13 9.65
C GLN A 132 -22.75 9.89 10.39
N ILE A 133 -21.90 8.88 10.55
CA ILE A 133 -22.22 7.62 11.25
C ILE A 133 -21.23 7.44 12.41
N PRO A 134 -21.68 7.31 13.67
CA PRO A 134 -20.79 7.03 14.79
C PRO A 134 -20.01 5.73 14.59
N LEU A 135 -18.68 5.76 14.77
CA LEU A 135 -17.85 4.55 14.60
C LEU A 135 -18.21 3.43 15.58
N CYS A 136 -18.87 3.76 16.68
CA CYS A 136 -19.32 2.80 17.66
C CYS A 136 -20.52 1.95 17.22
N SER A 137 -21.21 2.33 16.14
CA SER A 137 -22.35 1.62 15.58
C SER A 137 -21.94 0.49 14.63
N PHE A 138 -20.65 0.41 14.30
CA PHE A 138 -20.06 -0.66 13.51
C PHE A 138 -19.68 -1.84 14.41
N THR A 139 -20.68 -2.67 14.70
CA THR A 139 -20.54 -3.86 15.53
C THR A 139 -20.94 -5.13 14.80
N ASP A 140 -20.33 -6.26 15.17
CA ASP A 140 -20.77 -7.58 14.74
C ASP A 140 -22.14 -7.97 15.35
N ASP A 141 -22.61 -9.17 15.01
CA ASP A 141 -23.88 -9.75 15.48
C ASP A 141 -23.96 -10.00 17.00
N VAL A 142 -22.82 -9.95 17.69
CA VAL A 142 -22.74 -10.09 19.15
C VAL A 142 -22.33 -8.78 19.85
N GLY A 143 -22.21 -7.68 19.12
CA GLY A 143 -21.96 -6.32 19.64
C GLY A 143 -20.50 -5.94 19.83
N ASN A 144 -19.54 -6.72 19.30
CA ASN A 144 -18.12 -6.33 19.31
C ASN A 144 -17.88 -5.25 18.27
N LYS A 145 -17.06 -4.25 18.60
CA LYS A 145 -16.65 -3.20 17.68
C LYS A 145 -15.64 -3.72 16.67
N LEU A 146 -15.85 -3.43 15.40
CA LEU A 146 -14.99 -3.94 14.33
C LEU A 146 -14.01 -2.90 13.76
N PHE A 147 -14.25 -1.60 13.98
CA PHE A 147 -13.24 -0.58 13.71
C PHE A 147 -12.15 -0.60 14.78
N SER A 148 -10.96 -1.06 14.39
CA SER A 148 -9.71 -0.99 15.16
C SER A 148 -8.73 -0.03 14.46
N PRO A 149 -7.87 0.70 15.19
CA PRO A 149 -6.76 1.44 14.60
C PRO A 149 -5.83 0.59 13.70
N ASP A 150 -5.90 -0.74 13.81
CA ASP A 150 -5.07 -1.68 13.06
C ASP A 150 -5.69 -2.13 11.72
N ASN A 151 -6.97 -1.81 11.47
CA ASN A 151 -7.71 -2.19 10.27
C ASN A 151 -8.00 -0.92 9.45
N VAL A 152 -7.18 -0.65 8.43
CA VAL A 152 -7.36 0.50 7.53
C VAL A 152 -7.25 0.06 6.07
N VAL A 153 -7.97 -1.00 5.72
CA VAL A 153 -8.43 -1.18 4.34
C VAL A 153 -9.85 -0.64 4.31
N PHE A 154 -10.14 0.22 3.34
CA PHE A 154 -11.41 0.92 3.23
C PHE A 154 -11.84 0.93 1.77
N GLY A 155 -12.66 -0.04 1.39
CA GLY A 155 -13.35 -0.07 0.11
C GLY A 155 -14.68 0.67 0.24
N ILE A 156 -15.00 1.56 -0.71
CA ILE A 156 -16.34 2.13 -0.87
C ILE A 156 -16.84 1.78 -2.26
N ALA A 157 -17.95 1.05 -2.34
CA ALA A 157 -18.80 1.03 -3.54
C ALA A 157 -20.08 1.83 -3.26
N ILE A 158 -20.53 2.62 -4.25
CA ILE A 158 -21.77 3.39 -4.16
C ILE A 158 -22.68 2.99 -5.31
N SER A 159 -23.87 2.48 -4.98
CA SER A 159 -24.93 2.17 -5.95
C SER A 159 -26.16 3.03 -5.68
N THR A 160 -26.95 3.29 -6.72
CA THR A 160 -28.25 3.97 -6.61
C THR A 160 -29.32 3.14 -7.27
N SER A 161 -30.45 2.91 -6.58
CA SER A 161 -31.62 2.26 -7.17
C SER A 161 -32.79 3.25 -7.24
N ASN A 162 -33.48 3.27 -8.39
CA ASN A 162 -34.74 4.00 -8.60
C ASN A 162 -35.71 3.14 -9.44
N GLY A 163 -35.51 1.81 -9.42
CA GLY A 163 -36.37 0.81 -10.05
C GLY A 163 -35.65 -0.24 -10.93
N ASN A 164 -36.29 -1.39 -11.12
CA ASN A 164 -35.77 -2.56 -11.88
C ASN A 164 -35.73 -2.39 -13.43
N SER A 165 -35.84 -1.16 -13.92
CA SER A 165 -36.00 -0.87 -15.36
C SER A 165 -34.89 -0.02 -15.97
N ASP A 166 -34.01 0.56 -15.15
CA ASP A 166 -32.79 1.23 -15.63
C ASP A 166 -31.64 0.21 -15.75
N PRO A 167 -31.13 -0.05 -16.97
CA PRO A 167 -30.08 -1.04 -17.19
C PRO A 167 -28.70 -0.67 -16.64
N PHE A 168 -28.50 0.53 -16.04
CA PHE A 168 -27.26 0.89 -15.30
C PHE A 168 -27.43 0.87 -13.78
N GLN A 169 -28.62 0.57 -13.27
CA GLN A 169 -28.89 0.51 -11.82
C GLN A 169 -28.84 -0.92 -11.28
N LYS A 170 -28.15 -1.82 -11.98
CA LYS A 170 -28.04 -3.24 -11.61
C LYS A 170 -26.94 -3.55 -10.60
N ASP A 171 -26.18 -2.56 -10.16
CA ASP A 171 -25.08 -2.74 -9.21
C ASP A 171 -25.58 -3.18 -7.81
N SER A 172 -26.91 -3.19 -7.58
CA SER A 172 -27.61 -3.86 -6.46
C SER A 172 -29.14 -3.65 -6.59
N ILE A 173 -29.95 -4.71 -6.72
CA ILE A 173 -31.42 -4.61 -6.65
C ILE A 173 -31.89 -5.21 -5.32
N PRO A 174 -32.37 -4.42 -4.35
CA PRO A 174 -33.30 -4.94 -3.37
C PRO A 174 -34.59 -5.32 -4.12
N ASP A 175 -35.04 -6.57 -4.03
CA ASP A 175 -36.36 -6.92 -4.57
C ASP A 175 -37.44 -6.34 -3.64
N CYS A 176 -37.77 -5.06 -3.82
CA CYS A 176 -38.84 -4.41 -3.07
C CYS A 176 -40.25 -4.73 -3.63
N THR A 177 -40.40 -5.69 -4.56
CA THR A 177 -41.68 -5.93 -5.25
C THR A 177 -42.56 -6.99 -4.60
N LEU A 178 -42.08 -7.65 -3.55
CA LEU A 178 -42.86 -8.56 -2.72
C LEU A 178 -42.80 -8.07 -1.28
N ASN A 179 -43.78 -8.42 -0.45
CA ASN A 179 -43.82 -8.05 0.97
C ASN A 179 -42.67 -8.67 1.82
N ASP A 180 -41.58 -9.08 1.18
CA ASP A 180 -40.32 -9.60 1.69
C ASP A 180 -39.19 -8.78 1.06
N ALA A 181 -38.45 -8.02 1.87
CA ALA A 181 -37.30 -7.25 1.41
C ALA A 181 -36.05 -8.14 1.35
N SER A 182 -35.96 -9.04 0.36
CA SER A 182 -34.74 -9.82 0.14
C SER A 182 -33.70 -8.98 -0.60
N TYR A 183 -32.54 -8.76 0.02
CA TYR A 183 -31.37 -8.18 -0.64
C TYR A 183 -30.43 -9.34 -1.06
N ASP A 184 -30.12 -9.43 -2.34
CA ASP A 184 -29.19 -10.41 -2.90
C ASP A 184 -27.99 -9.64 -3.48
N PHE A 185 -26.79 -10.05 -3.09
CA PHE A 185 -25.53 -9.35 -3.36
C PHE A 185 -24.55 -10.22 -4.14
N SER A 186 -24.98 -11.41 -4.59
CA SER A 186 -24.26 -12.19 -5.58
C SER A 186 -24.10 -11.46 -6.93
N ASP A 187 -24.74 -10.30 -7.08
CA ASP A 187 -24.72 -9.43 -8.26
C ASP A 187 -23.81 -8.17 -8.09
N VAL A 188 -22.74 -8.18 -7.27
CA VAL A 188 -21.73 -7.11 -7.42
C VAL A 188 -21.07 -7.27 -8.79
N THR A 189 -21.32 -6.32 -9.66
CA THR A 189 -20.77 -6.30 -11.00
C THR A 189 -19.27 -6.07 -10.93
N ALA A 190 -18.48 -6.74 -11.76
CA ALA A 190 -17.06 -6.43 -11.90
C ALA A 190 -16.83 -5.01 -12.44
N ILE A 191 -17.88 -4.34 -12.91
CA ILE A 191 -17.84 -3.01 -13.52
C ILE A 191 -19.07 -2.18 -13.17
N THR A 192 -18.90 -0.89 -12.85
CA THR A 192 -20.04 0.05 -12.89
C THR A 192 -20.21 0.55 -14.32
N LEU A 193 -21.23 0.06 -15.02
CA LEU A 193 -21.56 0.51 -16.37
C LEU A 193 -22.19 1.92 -16.29
N SER A 194 -21.64 2.91 -17.01
CA SER A 194 -22.13 4.29 -16.93
C SER A 194 -22.75 4.81 -18.22
N TYR A 195 -22.37 4.23 -19.36
CA TYR A 195 -22.88 4.64 -20.66
C TYR A 195 -23.00 3.44 -21.59
N PHE A 196 -24.06 3.43 -22.40
CA PHE A 196 -24.22 2.47 -23.48
C PHE A 196 -24.94 3.11 -24.67
N LYS A 197 -24.45 2.84 -25.88
CA LYS A 197 -25.09 3.21 -27.13
C LYS A 197 -24.79 2.18 -28.19
N VAL A 198 -25.85 1.77 -28.85
CA VAL A 198 -25.78 0.92 -30.04
C VAL A 198 -26.39 1.68 -31.22
N ALA A 199 -25.68 1.75 -32.35
CA ALA A 199 -26.13 2.48 -33.53
C ALA A 199 -25.81 1.72 -34.82
N SER A 200 -26.71 1.77 -35.80
CA SER A 200 -26.45 1.23 -37.12
C SER A 200 -25.39 2.06 -37.85
N THR A 201 -24.37 1.39 -38.39
CA THR A 201 -23.31 1.97 -39.20
C THR A 201 -23.12 1.15 -40.48
N GLY A 202 -23.88 1.48 -41.52
CA GLY A 202 -23.88 0.72 -42.77
C GLY A 202 -24.51 -0.66 -42.58
N ASN A 203 -23.76 -1.72 -42.90
CA ASN A 203 -24.19 -3.12 -42.75
C ASN A 203 -23.85 -3.72 -41.37
N GLU A 204 -23.26 -2.92 -40.47
CA GLU A 204 -22.87 -3.34 -39.13
C GLU A 204 -23.57 -2.50 -38.07
N VAL A 205 -23.60 -3.03 -36.86
CA VAL A 205 -24.03 -2.33 -35.66
C VAL A 205 -22.80 -1.99 -34.82
N LYS A 206 -22.68 -0.73 -34.42
CA LYS A 206 -21.60 -0.20 -33.58
C LYS A 206 -22.06 -0.04 -32.14
N PHE A 207 -21.41 -0.77 -31.26
CA PHE A 207 -21.56 -0.71 -29.81
C PHE A 207 -20.53 0.26 -29.23
N LYS A 208 -20.96 1.09 -28.29
CA LYS A 208 -20.11 1.93 -27.46
C LYS A 208 -20.62 1.85 -26.04
N TRP A 209 -19.72 1.55 -25.10
CA TRP A 209 -20.05 1.60 -23.70
C TRP A 209 -18.91 2.22 -22.90
N SER A 210 -19.24 2.71 -21.72
CA SER A 210 -18.27 3.21 -20.76
C SER A 210 -18.53 2.59 -19.40
N THR A 211 -17.45 2.23 -18.72
CA THR A 211 -17.43 1.86 -17.32
C THR A 211 -16.93 3.07 -16.52
N SER A 212 -17.49 3.32 -15.33
CA SER A 212 -16.97 4.31 -14.38
C SER A 212 -15.92 3.71 -13.45
N THR A 213 -16.07 2.42 -13.16
CA THR A 213 -15.13 1.60 -12.39
C THR A 213 -15.04 0.22 -13.03
N GLU A 214 -13.90 -0.45 -12.88
CA GLU A 214 -13.70 -1.87 -13.17
C GLU A 214 -12.85 -2.48 -12.06
N THR A 215 -13.25 -3.63 -11.53
CA THR A 215 -12.52 -4.39 -10.50
C THR A 215 -12.66 -5.86 -10.85
N LEU A 216 -11.55 -6.60 -10.97
CA LEU A 216 -11.57 -8.04 -11.30
C LEU A 216 -12.31 -8.42 -12.60
N ASN A 217 -12.58 -7.47 -13.49
CA ASN A 217 -13.11 -7.76 -14.82
C ASN A 217 -12.04 -8.44 -15.68
N VAL A 218 -12.41 -9.39 -16.56
CA VAL A 218 -11.53 -10.03 -17.56
C VAL A 218 -11.91 -9.57 -18.98
N GLY A 219 -13.15 -9.13 -19.19
CA GLY A 219 -13.62 -8.61 -20.47
C GLY A 219 -15.13 -8.71 -20.63
N PHE A 220 -15.60 -8.60 -21.87
CA PHE A 220 -17.02 -8.46 -22.16
C PHE A 220 -17.51 -9.40 -23.26
N HIS A 221 -18.78 -9.81 -23.17
CA HIS A 221 -19.54 -10.34 -24.30
C HIS A 221 -20.67 -9.40 -24.72
N ILE A 222 -21.09 -9.53 -25.98
CA ILE A 222 -22.23 -8.82 -26.55
C ILE A 222 -23.24 -9.85 -27.00
N TYR A 223 -24.50 -9.64 -26.64
CA TYR A 223 -25.62 -10.48 -27.05
C TYR A 223 -26.66 -9.70 -27.84
N ALA A 224 -27.37 -10.39 -28.72
CA ALA A 224 -28.59 -9.94 -29.36
C ALA A 224 -29.81 -10.70 -28.80
N ASP A 225 -30.96 -10.04 -28.77
CA ASP A 225 -32.23 -10.76 -28.65
C ASP A 225 -32.55 -11.46 -29.97
N ALA A 226 -32.81 -12.76 -29.89
CA ALA A 226 -33.21 -13.65 -30.97
C ALA A 226 -34.55 -14.33 -30.60
N GLY A 227 -35.61 -13.53 -30.53
CA GLY A 227 -36.96 -14.03 -30.24
C GLY A 227 -37.16 -14.38 -28.77
N GLY A 228 -36.69 -13.52 -27.86
CA GLY A 228 -36.75 -13.70 -26.41
C GLY A 228 -35.64 -14.58 -25.85
N LYS A 229 -34.66 -14.99 -26.66
CA LYS A 229 -33.44 -15.69 -26.24
C LYS A 229 -32.22 -14.82 -26.52
N ARG A 230 -31.24 -14.84 -25.60
CA ARG A 230 -29.95 -14.17 -25.78
C ARG A 230 -29.05 -15.03 -26.65
N GLU A 231 -28.59 -14.49 -27.78
CA GLU A 231 -27.61 -15.09 -28.67
C GLU A 231 -26.30 -14.29 -28.62
N ARG A 232 -25.18 -14.96 -28.30
CA ARG A 232 -23.87 -14.32 -28.21
C ARG A 232 -23.36 -13.96 -29.59
N LEU A 233 -22.94 -12.71 -29.78
CA LEU A 233 -22.47 -12.19 -31.06
C LEU A 233 -20.96 -12.37 -31.26
N ASN A 234 -20.14 -12.21 -30.21
CA ASN A 234 -18.70 -12.41 -30.29
C ASN A 234 -18.27 -13.84 -29.89
N GLU A 235 -17.38 -14.44 -30.68
CA GLU A 235 -16.78 -15.74 -30.36
C GLU A 235 -15.74 -15.62 -29.24
N GLU A 236 -14.82 -14.66 -29.36
CA GLU A 236 -13.79 -14.36 -28.37
C GLU A 236 -14.24 -13.25 -27.41
N LEU A 237 -13.83 -13.35 -26.14
CA LEU A 237 -14.07 -12.31 -25.13
C LEU A 237 -13.45 -10.99 -25.58
N ILE A 238 -14.23 -9.90 -25.55
CA ILE A 238 -13.70 -8.56 -25.81
C ILE A 238 -12.83 -8.19 -24.62
N PRO A 239 -11.50 -8.06 -24.77
CA PRO A 239 -10.62 -7.90 -23.62
C PRO A 239 -10.87 -6.56 -22.93
N LYS A 240 -10.78 -6.57 -21.60
CA LYS A 240 -10.66 -5.35 -20.81
C LYS A 240 -9.48 -4.51 -21.28
N LYS A 241 -9.55 -3.20 -21.08
CA LYS A 241 -8.43 -2.29 -21.36
C LYS A 241 -7.53 -2.05 -20.14
N VAL A 242 -8.08 -2.26 -18.95
CA VAL A 242 -7.48 -2.05 -17.65
C VAL A 242 -7.87 -3.22 -16.76
N LEU A 243 -7.00 -3.66 -15.86
CA LEU A 243 -7.32 -4.74 -14.92
C LEU A 243 -8.29 -4.26 -13.86
N SER A 244 -7.94 -3.15 -13.20
CA SER A 244 -8.80 -2.40 -12.30
C SER A 244 -8.70 -0.91 -12.67
N SER A 245 -9.79 -0.16 -12.49
CA SER A 245 -9.80 1.27 -12.65
C SER A 245 -10.90 1.93 -11.83
N LEU A 246 -10.58 3.06 -11.21
CA LEU A 246 -11.55 3.99 -10.65
C LEU A 246 -11.83 5.16 -11.61
N SER A 247 -11.44 5.02 -12.86
CA SER A 247 -11.57 6.03 -13.90
C SER A 247 -12.38 5.49 -15.06
N LYS A 248 -13.00 6.42 -15.80
CA LYS A 248 -13.81 6.08 -16.95
C LYS A 248 -13.01 5.31 -18.01
N THR A 249 -13.50 4.14 -18.41
CA THR A 249 -12.93 3.37 -19.53
C THR A 249 -13.95 3.22 -20.65
N ASP A 250 -13.55 3.63 -21.86
CA ASP A 250 -14.42 3.60 -23.05
C ASP A 250 -14.14 2.38 -23.92
N TYR A 251 -15.18 1.70 -24.37
CA TYR A 251 -15.11 0.56 -25.26
C TYR A 251 -15.88 0.79 -26.56
N THR A 252 -15.50 0.03 -27.58
CA THR A 252 -16.18 0.03 -28.87
C THR A 252 -16.04 -1.34 -29.51
N PHE A 253 -17.15 -1.85 -30.04
CA PHE A 253 -17.21 -3.11 -30.76
C PHE A 253 -18.14 -2.97 -31.97
N ASN A 254 -17.82 -3.61 -33.09
CA ASN A 254 -18.68 -3.58 -34.28
C ASN A 254 -18.94 -5.01 -34.74
N ILE A 255 -20.18 -5.32 -35.12
CA ILE A 255 -20.55 -6.63 -35.67
C ILE A 255 -21.79 -6.52 -36.57
N ALA A 256 -21.91 -7.41 -37.55
CA ALA A 256 -23.10 -7.54 -38.39
C ALA A 256 -24.20 -8.31 -37.65
N THR A 257 -25.40 -7.75 -37.59
CA THR A 257 -26.57 -8.36 -36.93
C THR A 257 -27.85 -7.62 -37.36
N ASP A 258 -28.96 -8.35 -37.46
CA ASP A 258 -30.28 -7.80 -37.80
C ASP A 258 -31.16 -7.53 -36.56
N SER A 259 -30.64 -7.77 -35.35
CA SER A 259 -31.39 -7.53 -34.11
C SER A 259 -31.51 -6.04 -33.78
N ASN A 260 -32.51 -5.70 -32.97
CA ASN A 260 -32.76 -4.34 -32.50
C ASN A 260 -32.66 -4.20 -30.97
N VAL A 261 -32.39 -5.30 -30.27
CA VAL A 261 -32.28 -5.37 -28.82
C VAL A 261 -31.01 -6.12 -28.46
N PHE A 262 -30.21 -5.54 -27.57
CA PHE A 262 -28.87 -6.00 -27.26
C PHE A 262 -28.59 -6.03 -25.77
N TYR A 263 -27.56 -6.77 -25.39
CA TYR A 263 -27.03 -6.83 -24.03
C TYR A 263 -25.51 -6.76 -24.09
N VAL A 264 -24.89 -6.22 -23.06
CA VAL A 264 -23.46 -6.40 -22.80
C VAL A 264 -23.33 -7.16 -21.49
N SER A 265 -22.38 -8.07 -21.42
CA SER A 265 -22.02 -8.70 -20.17
C SER A 265 -20.57 -8.44 -19.84
N ASP A 266 -20.28 -8.32 -18.55
CA ASP A 266 -18.93 -8.43 -18.01
C ASP A 266 -18.68 -9.85 -17.52
N VAL A 267 -17.41 -10.26 -17.58
CA VAL A 267 -16.93 -11.56 -17.12
C VAL A 267 -15.83 -11.30 -16.11
N ASP A 268 -15.98 -11.81 -14.90
CA ASP A 268 -15.02 -11.62 -13.81
C ASP A 268 -13.84 -12.62 -13.87
N THR A 269 -12.94 -12.57 -12.88
CA THR A 269 -11.79 -13.49 -12.79
C THR A 269 -12.15 -14.93 -12.44
N SER A 270 -13.35 -15.19 -11.93
CA SER A 270 -13.91 -16.53 -11.66
C SER A 270 -14.71 -17.08 -12.85
N ALA A 271 -14.73 -16.36 -13.97
CA ALA A 271 -15.51 -16.64 -15.18
C ALA A 271 -17.04 -16.56 -14.98
N GLU A 272 -17.50 -15.88 -13.93
CA GLU A 272 -18.91 -15.54 -13.75
C GLU A 272 -19.28 -14.36 -14.65
N GLU A 273 -20.49 -14.41 -15.20
CA GLU A 273 -20.94 -13.47 -16.23
C GLU A 273 -22.16 -12.68 -15.75
N THR A 274 -22.04 -11.35 -15.72
CA THR A 274 -23.11 -10.44 -15.32
C THR A 274 -23.65 -9.70 -16.53
N VAL A 275 -24.97 -9.72 -16.73
CA VAL A 275 -25.61 -9.24 -17.98
C VAL A 275 -26.38 -7.94 -17.77
N HIS A 276 -26.02 -6.93 -18.56
CA HIS A 276 -26.61 -5.59 -18.61
C HIS A 276 -27.53 -5.40 -19.81
N GLY A 277 -28.60 -4.62 -19.62
CA GLY A 277 -29.62 -4.36 -20.65
C GLY A 277 -31.02 -4.83 -20.23
N PRO A 278 -32.00 -4.85 -21.15
CA PRO A 278 -31.85 -4.72 -22.61
C PRO A 278 -31.57 -3.29 -23.10
N PHE A 279 -30.74 -3.17 -24.14
CA PHE A 279 -30.43 -1.93 -24.84
C PHE A 279 -31.01 -1.95 -26.27
N TYR A 280 -31.81 -0.95 -26.59
CA TYR A 280 -32.44 -0.83 -27.91
C TYR A 280 -31.60 0.00 -28.87
N ILE A 281 -31.59 -0.39 -30.15
CA ILE A 281 -30.83 0.31 -31.19
C ILE A 281 -31.22 1.79 -31.31
N ASN A 282 -30.23 2.63 -31.62
CA ASN A 282 -30.37 4.08 -31.78
C ASN A 282 -30.88 4.82 -30.55
N ARG A 283 -30.79 4.22 -29.36
CA ARG A 283 -31.00 4.89 -28.07
C ARG A 283 -29.67 5.09 -27.34
N VAL A 284 -29.64 6.12 -26.52
CA VAL A 284 -28.54 6.39 -25.59
C VAL A 284 -29.03 6.05 -24.20
N TYR A 285 -28.18 5.34 -23.49
CA TYR A 285 -28.41 4.85 -22.15
C TYR A 285 -27.28 5.45 -21.28
N GLY A 286 -27.65 6.02 -20.13
CA GLY A 286 -26.70 6.51 -19.14
C GLY A 286 -26.04 7.83 -19.57
N SER A 287 -24.89 8.14 -18.99
CA SER A 287 -24.15 9.36 -19.28
C SER A 287 -22.65 9.10 -19.30
N LEU A 288 -21.93 9.87 -20.10
CA LEU A 288 -20.47 9.81 -20.08
C LEU A 288 -20.00 10.49 -18.79
N ALA A 289 -19.46 9.71 -17.86
CA ALA A 289 -18.86 10.24 -16.64
C ALA A 289 -17.85 11.35 -16.98
N LYS A 290 -18.01 12.51 -16.34
CA LYS A 290 -17.06 13.63 -16.39
C LYS A 290 -16.27 13.60 -15.09
N ALA A 291 -15.08 13.01 -15.12
CA ALA A 291 -14.10 13.23 -14.07
C ALA A 291 -13.16 14.32 -14.57
N ASP A 292 -13.14 15.46 -13.89
CA ASP A 292 -12.09 16.45 -14.13
C ASP A 292 -10.75 15.82 -13.69
N PRO A 293 -9.72 15.79 -14.56
CA PRO A 293 -8.44 15.21 -14.19
C PRO A 293 -7.84 16.00 -13.02
N ILE A 294 -7.36 15.28 -12.01
CA ILE A 294 -6.63 15.88 -10.89
C ILE A 294 -5.35 16.53 -11.44
N ASP A 295 -5.17 17.84 -11.19
CA ASP A 295 -3.94 18.56 -11.57
C ASP A 295 -2.80 18.21 -10.61
N TRP A 296 -2.20 17.03 -10.82
CA TRP A 296 -1.08 16.56 -10.02
C TRP A 296 0.15 17.48 -10.10
N VAL A 297 0.30 18.26 -11.18
CA VAL A 297 1.44 19.17 -11.34
C VAL A 297 1.31 20.34 -10.38
N ASP A 298 0.15 21.00 -10.34
CA ASP A 298 -0.12 22.10 -9.41
C ASP A 298 -0.04 21.63 -7.95
N ILE A 299 -0.70 20.51 -7.62
CA ILE A 299 -0.69 19.92 -6.27
C ILE A 299 0.75 19.61 -5.82
N THR A 300 1.57 19.03 -6.70
CA THR A 300 2.97 18.73 -6.39
C THR A 300 3.79 20.01 -6.20
N GLY A 301 3.53 21.04 -7.03
CA GLY A 301 4.13 22.36 -6.90
C GLY A 301 3.82 23.02 -5.56
N GLU A 302 2.55 23.05 -5.16
CA GLU A 302 2.11 23.58 -3.86
C GLU A 302 2.76 22.82 -2.70
N ARG A 303 2.74 21.48 -2.75
CA ARG A 303 3.35 20.61 -1.73
C ARG A 303 4.85 20.88 -1.59
N SER A 304 5.55 21.06 -2.70
CA SER A 304 6.98 21.35 -2.72
C SER A 304 7.29 22.71 -2.07
N ALA A 305 6.50 23.74 -2.39
CA ALA A 305 6.65 25.06 -1.78
C ALA A 305 6.38 25.03 -0.26
N LYS A 306 5.31 24.35 0.18
CA LYS A 306 4.99 24.15 1.61
C LYS A 306 6.12 23.42 2.34
N LYS A 307 6.69 22.36 1.74
CA LYS A 307 7.82 21.60 2.32
C LYS A 307 9.05 22.49 2.50
N SER A 308 9.43 23.27 1.48
CA SER A 308 10.57 24.19 1.54
C SER A 308 10.41 25.23 2.64
N LYS A 309 9.23 25.85 2.75
CA LYS A 309 8.93 26.83 3.81
C LYS A 309 9.04 26.23 5.21
N ARG A 310 8.55 25.00 5.42
CA ARG A 310 8.71 24.29 6.70
C ARG A 310 10.17 24.02 7.01
N ALA A 311 10.96 23.57 6.04
CA ALA A 311 12.39 23.31 6.22
C ALA A 311 13.15 24.58 6.66
N GLU A 312 12.86 25.74 6.06
CA GLU A 312 13.44 27.02 6.48
C GLU A 312 13.10 27.40 7.93
N LEU A 313 11.84 27.23 8.32
CA LEU A 313 11.38 27.49 9.70
C LEU A 313 12.05 26.55 10.70
N LYS A 314 12.17 25.25 10.37
CA LYS A 314 12.90 24.28 11.18
C LYS A 314 14.35 24.72 11.39
N LYS A 315 15.07 25.08 10.32
CA LYS A 315 16.47 25.55 10.40
C LYS A 315 16.61 26.82 11.25
N ALA A 316 15.65 27.75 11.17
CA ALA A 316 15.62 28.94 12.02
C ALA A 316 15.43 28.60 13.51
N ASN A 317 14.52 27.66 13.82
CA ASN A 317 14.27 27.18 15.18
C ASN A 317 15.48 26.43 15.75
N ALA A 318 16.12 25.56 14.98
CA ALA A 318 17.34 24.85 15.39
C ALA A 318 18.46 25.80 15.77
N LYS A 319 18.71 26.86 14.99
CA LYS A 319 19.69 27.91 15.34
C LYS A 319 19.39 28.56 16.69
N ASN A 320 18.12 28.74 17.05
CA ASN A 320 17.74 29.29 18.35
C ASN A 320 17.94 28.29 19.50
N LEU A 321 17.61 27.01 19.29
CA LEU A 321 17.86 25.94 20.25
C LEU A 321 19.36 25.76 20.54
N ILE A 322 20.20 25.70 19.50
CA ILE A 322 21.66 25.60 19.64
C ILE A 322 22.22 26.80 20.44
N LYS A 323 21.75 28.02 20.16
CA LYS A 323 22.14 29.21 20.95
C LYS A 323 21.76 29.09 22.43
N LYS A 324 20.57 28.58 22.74
CA LYS A 324 20.12 28.35 24.12
C LYS A 324 20.96 27.27 24.80
N TYR A 325 21.19 26.15 24.12
CA TYR A 325 22.03 25.05 24.59
C TYR A 325 23.45 25.52 24.93
N ASN A 326 24.11 26.25 24.02
CA ASN A 326 25.47 26.75 24.24
C ASN A 326 25.56 27.74 25.41
N LYS A 327 24.54 28.59 25.61
CA LYS A 327 24.47 29.47 26.79
C LYS A 327 24.28 28.66 28.09
N ALA A 328 23.45 27.63 28.07
CA ALA A 328 23.23 26.76 29.23
C ALA A 328 24.52 26.02 29.62
N LYS A 329 25.25 25.47 28.64
CA LYS A 329 26.56 24.81 28.83
C LYS A 329 27.61 25.73 29.46
N GLN A 330 27.52 27.05 29.24
CA GLN A 330 28.40 28.05 29.83
C GLN A 330 27.94 28.54 31.22
N GLY A 331 26.88 27.97 31.80
CA GLY A 331 26.31 28.41 33.08
C GLY A 331 25.59 29.76 33.00
N LEU A 332 25.29 30.24 31.79
CA LEU A 332 24.64 31.54 31.52
C LEU A 332 23.12 31.40 31.31
N PHE A 333 22.57 30.19 31.45
CA PHE A 333 21.16 29.89 31.27
C PHE A 333 20.74 28.65 32.07
N THR A 334 19.82 28.79 33.01
CA THR A 334 19.09 27.68 33.65
C THR A 334 17.61 27.99 33.52
N THR A 335 16.87 27.19 32.75
CA THR A 335 15.41 27.24 32.74
C THR A 335 14.93 26.40 33.91
N ILE A 336 14.17 27.01 34.82
CA ILE A 336 13.47 26.31 35.89
C ILE A 336 12.06 26.06 35.36
N SER A 337 11.64 24.80 35.24
CA SER A 337 10.26 24.46 34.88
C SER A 337 9.30 24.77 36.03
N ALA A 338 7.99 24.75 35.76
CA ALA A 338 6.95 25.06 36.75
C ALA A 338 6.97 24.14 38.00
N ASP A 339 7.66 23.01 37.93
CA ASP A 339 7.89 22.03 38.99
C ASP A 339 9.24 22.20 39.73
N ASN A 340 9.94 23.32 39.51
CA ASN A 340 11.26 23.62 40.08
C ASN A 340 12.40 22.65 39.67
N THR A 341 12.25 21.91 38.57
CA THR A 341 13.37 21.14 38.02
C THR A 341 14.20 22.00 37.04
N ALA A 342 15.52 21.84 37.07
CA ALA A 342 16.40 22.49 36.11
C ALA A 342 16.32 21.73 34.79
N GLN A 343 15.76 22.35 33.75
CA GLN A 343 15.71 21.75 32.42
C GLN A 343 16.97 22.08 31.63
N VAL A 344 17.65 21.03 31.14
CA VAL A 344 18.68 21.16 30.12
C VAL A 344 18.00 21.68 28.86
N ALA A 345 18.56 22.74 28.26
CA ALA A 345 18.05 23.23 26.99
C ALA A 345 18.10 22.11 25.94
N GLU A 346 17.00 21.86 25.24
CA GLU A 346 16.93 20.84 24.19
C GLU A 346 17.88 21.20 23.02
N PHE A 347 18.61 20.21 22.53
CA PHE A 347 19.43 20.33 21.32
C PHE A 347 18.66 19.77 20.11
N PRO A 348 18.73 20.38 18.91
CA PRO A 348 18.04 19.84 17.73
C PRO A 348 18.52 18.44 17.36
N LYS A 349 17.58 17.59 16.95
CA LYS A 349 17.87 16.21 16.53
C LYS A 349 17.95 16.12 15.01
N ALA A 350 18.73 15.16 14.51
CA ALA A 350 18.73 14.78 13.08
C ALA A 350 17.94 13.50 12.89
N GLN A 351 17.21 13.39 11.78
CA GLN A 351 16.85 12.12 11.20
C GLN A 351 17.84 11.78 10.10
N LEU A 352 18.50 10.62 10.19
CA LEU A 352 19.32 10.04 9.15
C LEU A 352 18.47 8.98 8.43
N LYS A 353 18.05 9.28 7.20
CA LYS A 353 17.26 8.38 6.38
C LYS A 353 18.16 7.47 5.56
N VAL A 354 17.88 6.18 5.63
CA VAL A 354 18.66 5.07 5.09
C VAL A 354 17.73 4.23 4.22
N SER A 355 18.02 4.09 2.93
CA SER A 355 17.19 3.32 1.97
C SER A 355 17.83 2.04 1.47
N GLU A 356 19.11 1.84 1.79
CA GLU A 356 19.89 0.65 1.44
C GLU A 356 20.55 0.08 2.71
N THR A 357 20.67 -1.24 2.81
CA THR A 357 21.36 -1.86 3.95
C THR A 357 22.87 -1.85 3.71
N GLY A 358 23.64 -1.30 4.65
CA GLY A 358 25.10 -1.20 4.52
C GLY A 358 25.72 -0.27 5.56
N ILE A 359 27.01 0.05 5.38
CA ILE A 359 27.72 0.99 6.25
C ILE A 359 27.55 2.40 5.70
N TYR A 360 27.01 3.27 6.55
CA TYR A 360 26.80 4.67 6.26
C TYR A 360 27.86 5.53 6.92
N ARG A 361 28.25 6.61 6.25
CA ARG A 361 29.04 7.70 6.82
C ARG A 361 28.26 9.01 6.70
N VAL A 362 28.14 9.73 7.80
CA VAL A 362 27.64 11.11 7.82
C VAL A 362 28.72 12.04 8.38
N THR A 363 29.03 13.09 7.63
CA THR A 363 30.05 14.09 7.98
C THR A 363 29.47 15.23 8.80
N TYR A 364 30.32 15.94 9.53
CA TYR A 364 29.95 17.19 10.20
C TYR A 364 29.34 18.20 9.23
N GLU A 365 29.92 18.34 8.03
CA GLU A 365 29.48 19.30 7.02
C GLU A 365 28.06 19.00 6.51
N GLN A 366 27.71 17.72 6.35
CA GLN A 366 26.35 17.30 5.99
C GLN A 366 25.33 17.66 7.09
N LEU A 367 25.67 17.43 8.36
CA LEU A 367 24.81 17.79 9.49
C LEU A 367 24.67 19.32 9.60
N ALA A 368 25.78 20.06 9.47
CA ALA A 368 25.80 21.51 9.56
C ALA A 368 24.99 22.18 8.43
N ALA A 369 25.01 21.62 7.21
CA ALA A 369 24.18 22.09 6.09
C ALA A 369 22.67 22.00 6.37
N GLU A 370 22.26 21.03 7.19
CA GLU A 370 20.88 20.89 7.67
C GLU A 370 20.58 21.68 8.96
N GLY A 371 21.55 22.46 9.45
CA GLY A 371 21.40 23.31 10.63
C GLY A 371 21.68 22.60 11.96
N ILE A 372 22.32 21.43 11.91
CA ILE A 372 22.67 20.59 13.06
C ILE A 372 24.18 20.76 13.33
N ASP A 373 24.52 21.84 14.04
CA ASP A 373 25.91 22.18 14.32
C ASP A 373 26.41 21.51 15.61
N LEU A 374 27.02 20.34 15.48
CA LEU A 374 27.59 19.55 16.58
C LEU A 374 29.02 19.97 16.99
N ASN A 375 29.49 21.15 16.56
CA ASN A 375 30.85 21.58 16.85
C ASN A 375 31.08 21.76 18.36
N GLY A 376 32.10 21.09 18.90
CA GLY A 376 32.45 21.18 20.32
C GLY A 376 31.62 20.27 21.23
N ILE A 377 30.81 19.37 20.66
CA ILE A 377 30.10 18.32 21.41
C ILE A 377 31.07 17.15 21.63
N LYS A 378 31.05 16.55 22.83
CA LYS A 378 31.90 15.39 23.10
C LYS A 378 31.37 14.18 22.34
N SER A 379 32.25 13.38 21.76
CA SER A 379 31.85 12.22 20.95
C SER A 379 30.99 11.23 21.77
N GLN A 380 31.33 11.01 23.04
CA GLN A 380 30.57 10.18 24.00
C GLN A 380 29.16 10.69 24.36
N ASP A 381 28.80 11.92 23.97
CA ASP A 381 27.47 12.48 24.20
C ASP A 381 26.60 12.32 22.94
N ILE A 382 27.16 11.92 21.80
CA ILE A 382 26.45 11.78 20.52
C ILE A 382 25.89 10.37 20.42
N ALA A 383 24.56 10.26 20.38
CA ALA A 383 23.86 9.00 20.26
C ALA A 383 23.10 8.92 18.94
N LEU A 384 23.14 7.73 18.33
CA LEU A 384 22.25 7.35 17.25
C LEU A 384 21.26 6.33 17.78
N THR A 385 19.99 6.46 17.42
CA THR A 385 18.94 5.51 17.82
C THR A 385 18.10 5.07 16.63
N ASN A 386 17.60 3.85 16.69
CA ASN A 386 16.59 3.32 15.77
C ASN A 386 15.41 2.84 16.61
N LYS A 387 14.22 3.40 16.38
CA LYS A 387 13.01 3.14 17.19
C LYS A 387 13.25 3.29 18.71
N GLY A 388 14.07 4.28 19.09
CA GLY A 388 14.44 4.57 20.48
C GLY A 388 15.54 3.69 21.08
N MET A 389 15.98 2.64 20.38
CA MET A 389 17.08 1.77 20.82
C MET A 389 18.43 2.33 20.36
N PRO A 390 19.47 2.35 21.22
CA PRO A 390 20.83 2.74 20.83
C PRO A 390 21.37 1.92 19.66
N VAL A 391 22.02 2.60 18.72
CA VAL A 391 22.71 2.01 17.57
C VAL A 391 24.21 2.27 17.73
N PRO A 392 25.07 1.23 17.64
CA PRO A 392 26.51 1.42 17.69
C PRO A 392 27.01 2.36 16.59
N VAL A 393 27.83 3.34 16.95
CA VAL A 393 28.47 4.27 16.02
C VAL A 393 29.98 4.28 16.19
N TYR A 394 30.71 4.45 15.09
CA TYR A 394 32.10 4.87 15.12
C TYR A 394 32.15 6.38 14.88
N ILE A 395 32.79 7.12 15.78
CA ILE A 395 32.91 8.57 15.66
C ILE A 395 34.37 8.94 15.44
N HIS A 396 34.66 9.51 14.27
CA HIS A 396 35.92 10.18 14.01
C HIS A 396 35.83 11.64 14.47
N SER A 397 36.85 12.12 15.17
CA SER A 397 36.89 13.46 15.75
C SER A 397 38.30 14.01 15.74
N GLN A 398 38.45 15.26 15.32
CA GLN A 398 39.72 15.98 15.31
C GLN A 398 39.51 17.42 15.85
N PRO A 399 40.01 17.76 17.06
CA PRO A 399 40.80 16.96 17.99
C PRO A 399 40.03 15.77 18.57
N ALA A 400 40.77 14.80 19.14
CA ALA A 400 40.18 13.61 19.77
C ALA A 400 39.10 13.99 20.80
N ASP A 401 38.09 13.13 20.93
CA ASP A 401 36.96 13.22 21.87
C ASP A 401 35.98 14.38 21.65
N THR A 402 36.21 15.25 20.65
CA THR A 402 35.33 16.40 20.35
C THR A 402 34.96 16.43 18.88
N PHE A 403 33.66 16.33 18.59
CA PHE A 403 33.14 16.35 17.23
C PHE A 403 33.13 17.78 16.66
N GLY A 404 33.40 17.91 15.37
CA GLY A 404 33.53 19.20 14.68
C GLY A 404 33.91 19.01 13.21
N PRO A 405 34.38 20.08 12.53
CA PRO A 405 34.83 20.03 11.13
C PRO A 405 35.78 18.87 10.84
N ASP A 406 35.65 18.27 9.65
CA ASP A 406 36.33 17.04 9.22
C ASP A 406 35.96 15.76 10.02
N GLY A 407 35.11 15.88 11.05
CA GLY A 407 34.56 14.77 11.81
C GLY A 407 33.48 14.02 11.02
N TYR A 408 33.36 12.72 11.28
CA TYR A 408 32.33 11.88 10.68
C TYR A 408 31.86 10.78 11.62
N ILE A 409 30.65 10.29 11.39
CA ILE A 409 30.00 9.22 12.13
C ILE A 409 29.72 8.09 11.16
N GLU A 410 30.14 6.87 11.51
CA GLU A 410 29.86 5.65 10.77
C GLU A 410 28.95 4.72 11.55
N PHE A 411 28.02 4.07 10.86
CA PHE A 411 27.09 3.12 11.47
C PHE A 411 26.58 2.12 10.45
N TYR A 412 26.11 0.97 10.94
CA TYR A 412 25.39 0.02 10.11
C TYR A 412 23.92 0.44 10.00
N GLY A 413 23.54 0.90 8.81
CA GLY A 413 22.17 1.27 8.46
C GLY A 413 21.46 0.08 7.80
N GLN A 414 20.22 -0.15 8.20
CA GLN A 414 19.35 -1.18 7.62
C GLN A 414 18.18 -0.50 6.95
N ALA A 415 17.97 -0.81 5.66
CA ALA A 415 16.74 -0.49 4.97
C ALA A 415 15.56 -1.20 5.65
N LEU A 416 14.38 -0.59 5.57
CA LEU A 416 13.14 -1.27 5.91
C LEU A 416 12.78 -2.27 4.81
N ASP A 417 12.14 -3.35 5.20
CA ASP A 417 11.48 -4.28 4.30
C ASP A 417 9.98 -4.22 4.61
N THR A 418 9.28 -3.31 3.94
CA THR A 418 7.83 -3.07 4.13
C THR A 418 7.18 -2.72 2.80
N LEU A 419 5.87 -2.94 2.69
CA LEU A 419 5.06 -2.67 1.49
C LEU A 419 5.12 -1.22 0.99
N TYR A 420 5.44 -0.27 1.86
CA TYR A 420 5.26 1.16 1.59
C TYR A 420 6.57 1.94 1.49
N THR A 421 7.65 1.41 2.06
CA THR A 421 8.94 2.10 2.08
C THR A 421 10.08 1.16 2.42
N ASN A 422 11.21 1.38 1.75
CA ASN A 422 12.51 0.85 2.15
C ASN A 422 13.31 1.81 3.04
N THR A 423 12.80 3.02 3.26
CA THR A 423 13.52 4.06 3.99
C THR A 423 13.31 3.92 5.49
N ASN A 424 14.37 3.59 6.21
CA ASN A 424 14.45 3.62 7.65
C ASN A 424 14.94 4.99 8.15
N GLY A 425 14.46 5.44 9.30
CA GLY A 425 14.81 6.73 9.89
C GLY A 425 15.49 6.58 11.24
N TYR A 426 16.79 6.85 11.29
CA TYR A 426 17.58 6.85 12.53
C TYR A 426 17.60 8.24 13.15
N ILE A 427 17.59 8.37 14.47
CA ILE A 427 17.61 9.66 15.17
C ILE A 427 18.98 9.89 15.78
N LEU A 428 19.67 10.93 15.32
CA LEU A 428 20.92 11.45 15.89
C LEU A 428 20.60 12.54 16.91
N GLN A 429 21.13 12.43 18.12
CA GLN A 429 20.85 13.35 19.22
C GLN A 429 22.02 13.45 20.21
N ILE A 430 21.96 14.42 21.11
CA ILE A 430 22.89 14.54 22.24
C ILE A 430 22.25 13.86 23.46
N ASP A 431 22.70 12.65 23.78
CA ASP A 431 22.26 11.88 24.94
C ASP A 431 23.32 10.82 25.32
N SER A 432 24.13 11.10 26.34
CA SER A 432 25.19 10.19 26.79
C SER A 432 24.66 8.85 27.33
N SER A 433 23.38 8.76 27.72
CA SER A 433 22.78 7.51 28.22
C SER A 433 22.43 6.54 27.10
N LEU A 434 22.31 7.04 25.87
CA LEU A 434 22.00 6.28 24.66
C LEU A 434 23.20 6.19 23.70
N SER A 435 24.34 6.78 24.05
CA SER A 435 25.57 6.67 23.27
C SER A 435 26.11 5.25 23.33
N LEU A 436 26.41 4.68 22.17
CA LEU A 436 26.94 3.32 22.04
C LEU A 436 28.03 3.31 20.97
N ASP A 437 29.24 2.93 21.38
CA ASP A 437 30.40 2.94 20.48
C ASP A 437 30.56 1.60 19.76
N ILE A 438 30.96 1.65 18.49
CA ILE A 438 31.53 0.48 17.80
C ILE A 438 32.89 0.16 18.43
N THR A 439 33.02 -1.07 18.93
CA THR A 439 34.28 -1.54 19.51
C THR A 439 35.24 -2.01 18.42
N LYS A 440 36.56 -1.92 18.67
CA LYS A 440 37.58 -2.48 17.77
C LYS A 440 37.92 -3.90 18.18
N ASP A 441 37.84 -4.82 17.23
CA ASP A 441 38.42 -6.16 17.34
C ASP A 441 39.84 -6.12 16.78
N ASN A 442 40.83 -6.34 17.65
CA ASN A 442 42.25 -6.33 17.28
C ASN A 442 42.86 -7.74 17.25
N ASP A 443 42.04 -8.80 17.27
CA ASP A 443 42.53 -10.17 17.24
C ASP A 443 43.37 -10.41 15.99
N THR A 444 44.58 -10.96 16.19
CA THR A 444 45.52 -11.19 15.09
C THR A 444 45.03 -12.28 14.16
N ILE A 445 45.23 -12.12 12.86
CA ILE A 445 44.81 -13.09 11.83
C ILE A 445 45.35 -14.49 12.15
N ALA A 446 44.45 -15.48 12.15
CA ALA A 446 44.74 -16.85 12.54
C ALA A 446 45.64 -17.53 11.49
N LYS A 447 46.92 -17.70 11.83
CA LYS A 447 47.92 -18.39 10.99
C LYS A 447 47.50 -19.84 10.73
N ASN A 448 47.70 -20.32 9.50
CA ASN A 448 47.39 -21.68 9.04
C ASN A 448 45.90 -22.08 9.03
N SER A 449 44.98 -21.12 9.12
CA SER A 449 43.56 -21.40 8.87
C SER A 449 43.30 -21.52 7.38
N ALA A 450 42.36 -22.40 6.97
CA ALA A 450 41.84 -22.36 5.62
C ALA A 450 41.16 -21.00 5.39
N VAL A 451 41.56 -20.31 4.34
CA VAL A 451 40.97 -19.02 3.96
C VAL A 451 39.79 -19.30 3.03
N THR A 452 38.61 -18.82 3.40
CA THR A 452 37.40 -18.92 2.60
C THR A 452 37.26 -17.69 1.71
N ASP A 453 36.98 -17.90 0.43
CA ASP A 453 36.81 -16.87 -0.59
C ASP A 453 35.45 -16.97 -1.32
N TYR A 454 34.44 -17.53 -0.65
CA TYR A 454 33.09 -17.70 -1.19
C TYR A 454 32.02 -17.65 -0.09
N TYR A 455 30.77 -17.42 -0.50
CA TYR A 455 29.60 -17.38 0.38
C TYR A 455 28.32 -17.75 -0.39
N GLU A 456 27.24 -18.04 0.33
CA GLU A 456 25.90 -18.16 -0.28
C GLU A 456 25.32 -16.77 -0.49
N ALA A 457 25.18 -16.37 -1.75
CA ALA A 457 24.57 -15.12 -2.19
C ALA A 457 23.09 -15.34 -2.53
N SER A 458 22.32 -14.25 -2.57
CA SER A 458 20.94 -14.26 -3.06
C SER A 458 20.72 -13.09 -4.02
N TYR A 459 20.09 -13.38 -5.14
CA TYR A 459 19.47 -12.40 -6.03
C TYR A 459 17.97 -12.38 -5.76
N ILE A 460 17.33 -11.21 -5.76
CA ILE A 460 15.89 -11.06 -5.56
C ILE A 460 15.38 -10.07 -6.62
N GLU A 461 14.35 -10.49 -7.37
CA GLU A 461 13.56 -9.62 -8.23
C GLU A 461 12.19 -9.42 -7.59
N ASP A 462 11.92 -8.20 -7.12
CA ASP A 462 10.67 -7.83 -6.43
C ASP A 462 10.29 -6.40 -6.87
N ASN A 463 9.77 -6.27 -8.09
CA ASN A 463 9.59 -4.98 -8.74
C ASN A 463 8.37 -4.20 -8.24
N ASN A 464 7.34 -4.87 -7.73
CA ASN A 464 6.10 -4.24 -7.24
C ASN A 464 5.51 -3.20 -8.21
N ASN A 465 5.49 -3.54 -9.50
CA ASN A 465 5.13 -2.63 -10.58
C ASN A 465 3.62 -2.32 -10.67
N ARG A 466 2.79 -3.12 -10.02
CA ARG A 466 1.33 -3.00 -10.04
C ARG A 466 0.75 -3.30 -8.65
N TYR A 467 -0.37 -2.65 -8.36
CA TYR A 467 -1.16 -2.86 -7.16
C TYR A 467 -2.44 -3.61 -7.53
N SER A 468 -2.87 -4.55 -6.69
CA SER A 468 -4.13 -5.26 -6.80
C SER A 468 -5.04 -4.80 -5.67
N GLU A 469 -6.08 -4.03 -6.01
CA GLU A 469 -7.07 -3.52 -5.05
C GLU A 469 -7.91 -4.63 -4.43
N SER A 470 -7.98 -5.78 -5.08
CA SER A 470 -8.72 -6.96 -4.66
C SER A 470 -7.80 -8.07 -4.15
N SER A 471 -6.57 -7.74 -3.74
CA SER A 471 -5.67 -8.71 -3.13
C SER A 471 -6.25 -9.24 -1.83
N ARG A 472 -6.34 -10.57 -1.69
CA ARG A 472 -6.79 -11.25 -0.47
C ARG A 472 -5.66 -11.59 0.51
N ASN A 473 -4.45 -11.10 0.26
CA ASN A 473 -3.31 -11.32 1.14
C ASN A 473 -2.65 -9.98 1.54
N GLN A 474 -1.71 -10.05 2.48
CA GLN A 474 -1.04 -8.86 3.03
C GLN A 474 -0.11 -8.16 2.03
N ASP A 475 0.12 -8.70 0.84
CA ASP A 475 0.97 -8.10 -0.19
C ASP A 475 0.15 -7.80 -1.46
N PRO A 476 -0.45 -6.61 -1.56
CA PRO A 476 -1.26 -6.24 -2.72
C PRO A 476 -0.43 -5.95 -3.97
N TRP A 477 0.90 -5.92 -3.87
CA TRP A 477 1.77 -5.63 -4.99
C TRP A 477 2.10 -6.90 -5.78
N TYR A 478 2.35 -6.72 -7.07
CA TYR A 478 2.84 -7.76 -7.96
C TYR A 478 3.59 -7.10 -9.13
N ASP A 479 4.39 -7.88 -9.87
CA ASP A 479 5.11 -7.37 -11.03
C ASP A 479 4.22 -7.31 -12.28
N VAL A 480 3.63 -8.44 -12.67
CA VAL A 480 2.83 -8.54 -13.90
C VAL A 480 1.62 -9.46 -13.75
N PHE A 481 0.54 -9.12 -14.44
CA PHE A 481 -0.65 -9.96 -14.59
C PHE A 481 -0.64 -10.64 -15.96
N LEU A 482 -0.76 -11.96 -15.97
CA LEU A 482 -0.80 -12.79 -17.17
C LEU A 482 -2.22 -13.34 -17.38
N VAL A 483 -2.63 -13.36 -18.64
CA VAL A 483 -3.91 -13.95 -19.09
C VAL A 483 -3.60 -14.92 -20.21
N ALA A 484 -3.64 -16.22 -19.92
CA ALA A 484 -3.59 -17.27 -20.92
C ALA A 484 -5.01 -17.66 -21.36
N ARG A 485 -5.14 -18.12 -22.60
CA ARG A 485 -6.39 -18.68 -23.14
C ARG A 485 -6.09 -20.01 -23.82
N PRO A 486 -7.10 -20.85 -24.09
CA PRO A 486 -6.92 -22.06 -24.88
C PRO A 486 -6.12 -21.80 -26.17
N SER A 487 -4.99 -22.50 -26.33
CA SER A 487 -4.05 -22.35 -27.46
C SER A 487 -3.31 -20.99 -27.56
N SER A 488 -3.39 -20.14 -26.53
CA SER A 488 -2.70 -18.85 -26.45
C SER A 488 -2.04 -18.70 -25.08
N PRO A 489 -0.87 -19.33 -24.86
CA PRO A 489 -0.15 -19.24 -23.61
C PRO A 489 0.34 -17.81 -23.34
N ALA A 490 0.46 -17.45 -22.07
CA ALA A 490 1.06 -16.20 -21.62
C ALA A 490 2.41 -16.48 -20.96
N VAL A 491 3.41 -15.63 -21.20
CA VAL A 491 4.75 -15.81 -20.65
C VAL A 491 5.33 -14.48 -20.18
N LYS A 492 6.01 -14.51 -19.04
CA LYS A 492 6.89 -13.44 -18.57
C LYS A 492 8.31 -13.99 -18.45
N THR A 493 9.24 -13.26 -19.05
CA THR A 493 10.67 -13.58 -19.03
C THR A 493 11.43 -12.48 -18.30
N TYR A 494 12.30 -12.87 -17.38
CA TYR A 494 13.19 -12.02 -16.62
C TYR A 494 14.63 -12.32 -17.00
N ALA A 495 15.35 -11.32 -17.49
CA ALA A 495 16.80 -11.38 -17.60
C ALA A 495 17.40 -10.81 -16.31
N PHE A 496 18.32 -11.55 -15.69
CA PHE A 496 19.01 -11.13 -14.48
C PHE A 496 20.51 -11.46 -14.57
N GLU A 497 21.33 -10.60 -13.99
CA GLU A 497 22.79 -10.74 -14.01
C GLU A 497 23.27 -11.37 -12.72
N LEU A 498 24.05 -12.44 -12.83
CA LEU A 498 24.80 -13.01 -11.71
C LEU A 498 26.28 -12.89 -12.01
N ASP A 499 27.07 -12.56 -11.00
CA ASP A 499 28.52 -12.51 -11.14
C ASP A 499 29.17 -13.52 -10.18
N ASN A 500 30.44 -13.84 -10.46
CA ASN A 500 31.32 -14.65 -9.62
C ASN A 500 30.72 -16.00 -9.16
N VAL A 501 29.85 -16.60 -9.99
CA VAL A 501 29.21 -17.90 -9.76
C VAL A 501 30.27 -19.02 -9.75
N ILE A 502 30.19 -19.94 -8.79
CA ILE A 502 31.19 -21.02 -8.62
C ILE A 502 30.81 -22.31 -9.37
N ASP A 503 29.67 -22.92 -9.05
CA ASP A 503 29.30 -24.27 -9.54
C ASP A 503 27.99 -24.30 -10.35
N GLY A 504 27.38 -23.12 -10.55
CA GLY A 504 26.12 -22.97 -11.28
C GLY A 504 24.92 -23.62 -10.60
N LYS A 505 25.07 -24.10 -9.36
CA LYS A 505 23.98 -24.66 -8.56
C LYS A 505 23.46 -23.64 -7.57
N GLY A 506 22.32 -23.94 -7.00
CA GLY A 506 21.55 -22.99 -6.22
C GLY A 506 20.11 -23.40 -6.07
N ARG A 507 19.29 -22.46 -5.64
CA ARG A 507 17.86 -22.63 -5.43
C ARG A 507 17.10 -21.48 -6.05
N VAL A 508 16.08 -21.79 -6.83
CA VAL A 508 15.15 -20.81 -7.40
C VAL A 508 13.86 -20.86 -6.61
N SER A 509 13.34 -19.69 -6.23
CA SER A 509 12.07 -19.52 -5.54
C SER A 509 11.20 -18.57 -6.34
N VAL A 510 9.96 -18.94 -6.66
CA VAL A 510 9.01 -18.11 -7.43
C VAL A 510 7.68 -18.05 -6.69
N TYR A 511 7.07 -16.87 -6.64
CA TYR A 511 5.74 -16.65 -6.10
C TYR A 511 4.77 -16.29 -7.23
N VAL A 512 3.74 -17.11 -7.40
CA VAL A 512 2.68 -16.91 -8.39
C VAL A 512 1.34 -16.97 -7.67
N ARG A 513 0.44 -16.03 -7.96
CA ARG A 513 -0.87 -15.94 -7.30
C ARG A 513 -2.00 -16.13 -8.29
N GLY A 514 -2.94 -16.99 -7.93
CA GLY A 514 -4.21 -17.20 -8.63
C GLY A 514 -5.18 -16.07 -8.27
N PRO A 515 -5.73 -15.33 -9.25
CA PRO A 515 -6.64 -14.23 -8.99
C PRO A 515 -8.11 -14.57 -9.27
N GLY A 516 -8.43 -15.86 -9.41
CA GLY A 516 -9.78 -16.36 -9.69
C GLY A 516 -9.99 -17.74 -9.08
N ASP A 517 -11.24 -18.20 -9.09
CA ASP A 517 -11.62 -19.58 -8.77
C ASP A 517 -12.74 -20.01 -9.73
N ILE A 518 -12.41 -20.81 -10.74
CA ILE A 518 -13.34 -21.18 -11.80
C ILE A 518 -14.14 -22.42 -11.42
N LYS A 519 -15.41 -22.19 -11.06
CA LYS A 519 -16.34 -23.23 -10.64
C LYS A 519 -16.40 -24.43 -11.60
N GLY A 520 -16.08 -25.61 -11.07
CA GLY A 520 -16.15 -26.87 -11.81
C GLY A 520 -14.85 -27.27 -12.51
N ILE A 521 -13.79 -26.48 -12.37
CA ILE A 521 -12.44 -26.78 -12.81
C ILE A 521 -11.57 -26.80 -11.55
N ASN A 522 -10.86 -27.91 -11.30
CA ASN A 522 -9.96 -28.03 -10.16
C ASN A 522 -8.84 -29.04 -10.51
N PRO A 523 -7.56 -28.64 -10.48
CA PRO A 523 -7.04 -27.28 -10.29
C PRO A 523 -7.35 -26.37 -11.50
N ASP A 524 -7.51 -25.06 -11.26
CA ASP A 524 -7.82 -24.04 -12.28
C ASP A 524 -6.63 -23.15 -12.70
N HIS A 525 -5.47 -23.33 -12.08
CA HIS A 525 -4.22 -22.67 -12.45
C HIS A 525 -3.09 -23.64 -12.78
N HIS A 526 -2.33 -23.34 -13.86
CA HIS A 526 -1.16 -24.09 -14.29
C HIS A 526 0.03 -23.17 -14.58
N VAL A 527 1.19 -23.48 -13.98
CA VAL A 527 2.43 -22.69 -14.10
C VAL A 527 3.60 -23.58 -14.48
N LEU A 528 4.33 -23.17 -15.51
CA LEU A 528 5.61 -23.74 -15.89
C LEU A 528 6.73 -22.73 -15.61
N VAL A 529 7.83 -23.17 -15.01
CA VAL A 529 9.02 -22.34 -14.76
C VAL A 529 10.20 -22.92 -15.50
N SER A 530 10.91 -22.10 -16.26
CA SER A 530 12.14 -22.46 -16.97
C SER A 530 13.29 -21.53 -16.63
N LEU A 531 14.49 -22.08 -16.43
CA LEU A 531 15.74 -21.35 -16.24
C LEU A 531 16.68 -21.66 -17.41
N ASN A 532 17.15 -20.62 -18.09
CA ASN A 532 18.08 -20.74 -19.22
C ASN A 532 17.61 -21.75 -20.28
N GLY A 533 16.29 -21.75 -20.56
CA GLY A 533 15.63 -22.65 -21.52
C GLY A 533 15.35 -24.07 -21.03
N VAL A 534 15.72 -24.43 -19.80
CA VAL A 534 15.42 -25.73 -19.19
C VAL A 534 14.25 -25.59 -18.23
N GLN A 535 13.18 -26.37 -18.43
CA GLN A 535 12.04 -26.40 -17.50
C GLN A 535 12.49 -27.00 -16.15
N ILE A 536 12.26 -26.25 -15.09
CA ILE A 536 12.64 -26.59 -13.71
C ILE A 536 11.42 -26.85 -12.81
N ALA A 537 10.22 -26.39 -13.19
CA ALA A 537 8.98 -26.68 -12.48
C ALA A 537 7.77 -26.78 -13.42
N ASP A 538 6.76 -27.53 -12.97
CA ASP A 538 5.46 -27.78 -13.60
C ASP A 538 4.45 -27.96 -12.46
N GLU A 539 3.65 -26.92 -12.20
CA GLU A 539 2.86 -26.82 -10.98
C GLU A 539 1.41 -26.47 -11.29
N LEU A 540 0.51 -27.19 -10.62
CA LEU A 540 -0.92 -26.88 -10.60
C LEU A 540 -1.32 -26.38 -9.20
N PHE A 541 -2.30 -25.49 -9.15
CA PHE A 541 -2.93 -25.04 -7.90
C PHE A 541 -4.34 -24.51 -8.16
N GLU A 542 -5.09 -24.30 -7.08
CA GLU A 542 -6.51 -23.94 -7.11
C GLU A 542 -6.74 -22.58 -6.48
N GLY A 543 -7.62 -21.79 -7.10
CA GLY A 543 -8.29 -20.66 -6.48
C GLY A 543 -7.39 -19.47 -6.16
N PHE A 544 -7.87 -18.64 -5.22
CA PHE A 544 -7.24 -17.39 -4.81
C PHE A 544 -5.97 -17.54 -3.94
N GLU A 545 -5.13 -18.52 -4.27
CA GLU A 545 -3.95 -18.90 -3.49
C GLU A 545 -2.65 -18.35 -4.05
N THR A 546 -1.65 -18.22 -3.18
CA THR A 546 -0.26 -17.93 -3.59
C THR A 546 0.54 -19.22 -3.62
N LYS A 547 0.93 -19.66 -4.82
CA LYS A 547 1.83 -20.79 -5.04
C LYS A 547 3.28 -20.35 -4.87
N HIS A 548 3.92 -20.87 -3.82
CA HIS A 548 5.37 -20.75 -3.61
C HIS A 548 6.09 -21.95 -4.22
N ILE A 549 6.74 -21.74 -5.36
CA ILE A 549 7.48 -22.77 -6.10
C ILE A 549 8.95 -22.69 -5.71
N VAL A 550 9.52 -23.77 -5.17
CA VAL A 550 10.93 -23.83 -4.78
C VAL A 550 11.62 -25.00 -5.48
N VAL A 551 12.68 -24.70 -6.24
CA VAL A 551 13.46 -25.71 -6.97
C VAL A 551 14.91 -25.67 -6.55
N ASP A 552 15.42 -26.83 -6.12
CA ASP A 552 16.85 -27.05 -5.88
C ASP A 552 17.52 -27.50 -7.20
N LEU A 553 18.38 -26.65 -7.74
CA LEU A 553 19.01 -26.87 -9.04
C LEU A 553 19.99 -28.05 -9.03
N THR A 554 20.42 -28.54 -7.86
CA THR A 554 21.24 -29.76 -7.76
C THR A 554 20.50 -31.01 -8.25
N GLN A 555 19.16 -30.94 -8.31
CA GLN A 555 18.29 -32.02 -8.78
C GLN A 555 17.85 -31.83 -10.25
N THR A 556 18.37 -30.81 -10.94
CA THR A 556 17.98 -30.46 -12.31
C THR A 556 19.19 -30.42 -13.25
N ALA A 557 18.92 -30.39 -14.55
CA ALA A 557 19.93 -30.14 -15.58
C ALA A 557 20.19 -28.64 -15.80
N ALA A 558 19.41 -27.75 -15.18
CA ALA A 558 19.59 -26.31 -15.30
C ALA A 558 20.80 -25.84 -14.50
N GLU A 559 21.47 -24.81 -15.00
CA GLU A 559 22.65 -24.20 -14.38
C GLU A 559 22.56 -22.69 -14.43
N LEU A 560 22.92 -22.05 -13.33
CA LEU A 560 23.20 -20.63 -13.26
C LEU A 560 24.56 -20.36 -13.90
N VAL A 561 24.62 -19.32 -14.72
CA VAL A 561 25.86 -18.92 -15.38
C VAL A 561 26.34 -17.59 -14.86
N ASN A 562 27.64 -17.35 -14.98
CA ASN A 562 28.21 -16.01 -14.79
C ASN A 562 27.81 -15.11 -15.96
N GLY A 563 27.20 -13.97 -15.66
CA GLY A 563 26.55 -13.04 -16.60
C GLY A 563 25.04 -13.22 -16.62
N THR A 564 24.46 -12.99 -17.80
CA THR A 564 23.02 -13.01 -18.02
C THR A 564 22.44 -14.41 -17.86
N ASN A 565 21.43 -14.51 -16.98
CA ASN A 565 20.54 -15.66 -16.84
C ASN A 565 19.12 -15.23 -17.23
N GLU A 566 18.29 -16.20 -17.57
CA GLU A 566 16.91 -15.98 -17.96
C GLU A 566 15.96 -16.90 -17.19
N LEU A 567 15.01 -16.32 -16.47
CA LEU A 567 13.89 -17.04 -15.84
C LEU A 567 12.60 -16.74 -16.61
N SER A 568 11.96 -17.78 -17.13
CA SER A 568 10.67 -17.67 -17.81
C SER A 568 9.57 -18.37 -17.00
N ILE A 569 8.48 -17.65 -16.74
CA ILE A 569 7.27 -18.15 -16.08
C ILE A 569 6.15 -18.14 -17.11
N THR A 570 5.59 -19.31 -17.39
CA THR A 570 4.60 -19.52 -18.45
C THR A 570 3.29 -20.04 -17.86
N ILE A 571 2.19 -19.42 -18.26
CA ILE A 571 0.83 -19.91 -18.05
C ILE A 571 0.38 -20.52 -19.39
N PRO A 572 0.30 -21.85 -19.52
CA PRO A 572 0.11 -22.50 -20.80
C PRO A 572 -1.31 -22.35 -21.36
N GLY A 573 -2.32 -22.13 -20.51
CA GLY A 573 -3.73 -22.04 -20.93
C GLY A 573 -4.24 -23.35 -21.52
N ASP A 574 -3.82 -24.49 -20.96
CA ASP A 574 -4.12 -25.85 -21.43
C ASP A 574 -5.15 -26.59 -20.56
N LEU A 575 -5.71 -25.90 -19.56
CA LEU A 575 -6.82 -26.38 -18.75
C LEU A 575 -8.15 -26.24 -19.50
N ALA A 576 -9.21 -26.89 -19.00
CA ALA A 576 -10.55 -26.81 -19.57
C ALA A 576 -11.27 -25.45 -19.31
N ALA A 577 -10.51 -24.44 -18.90
CA ALA A 577 -10.97 -23.11 -18.52
C ALA A 577 -11.01 -22.16 -19.74
N PRO A 578 -11.91 -21.15 -19.74
CA PRO A 578 -11.93 -20.13 -20.79
C PRO A 578 -10.65 -19.26 -20.80
N PHE A 579 -9.97 -19.19 -19.66
CA PHE A 579 -8.70 -18.52 -19.47
C PHE A 579 -8.01 -19.09 -18.22
N ASP A 580 -6.71 -18.85 -18.09
CA ASP A 580 -5.95 -19.05 -16.86
C ASP A 580 -5.23 -17.73 -16.54
N LEU A 581 -5.35 -17.28 -15.29
CA LEU A 581 -4.93 -15.97 -14.83
C LEU A 581 -3.84 -16.13 -13.79
N ALA A 582 -2.81 -15.30 -13.84
CA ALA A 582 -1.77 -15.33 -12.82
C ALA A 582 -1.19 -13.94 -12.54
N PHE A 583 -1.05 -13.57 -11.27
CA PHE A 583 -0.14 -12.52 -10.86
C PHE A 583 1.24 -13.13 -10.61
N ILE A 584 2.25 -12.64 -11.32
CA ILE A 584 3.64 -12.92 -11.00
C ILE A 584 4.10 -11.87 -10.01
N ASP A 585 4.46 -12.32 -8.82
CA ASP A 585 4.81 -11.47 -7.67
C ASP A 585 6.32 -11.20 -7.69
N LYS A 586 7.12 -12.19 -7.29
CA LYS A 586 8.58 -12.11 -7.21
C LYS A 586 9.27 -13.44 -7.42
N PHE A 587 10.58 -13.36 -7.66
CA PHE A 587 11.44 -14.53 -7.57
C PHE A 587 12.78 -14.23 -6.89
N SER A 588 13.43 -15.27 -6.37
CA SER A 588 14.77 -15.19 -5.84
C SER A 588 15.62 -16.38 -6.26
N VAL A 589 16.93 -16.17 -6.31
CA VAL A 589 17.93 -17.17 -6.65
C VAL A 589 19.02 -17.14 -5.60
N SER A 590 19.20 -18.23 -4.84
CA SER A 590 20.36 -18.41 -3.97
C SER A 590 21.43 -19.25 -4.66
N TYR A 591 22.70 -18.86 -4.56
CA TYR A 591 23.81 -19.50 -5.27
C TYR A 591 25.15 -19.27 -4.55
N VAL A 592 26.16 -20.09 -4.85
CA VAL A 592 27.50 -19.89 -4.29
C VAL A 592 28.28 -18.89 -5.14
N ARG A 593 28.67 -17.77 -4.51
CA ARG A 593 29.40 -16.66 -5.13
C ARG A 593 30.78 -16.50 -4.49
N LYS A 594 31.80 -16.13 -5.27
CA LYS A 594 33.10 -15.72 -4.70
C LYS A 594 32.97 -14.41 -3.93
N THR A 595 33.82 -14.21 -2.92
CA THR A 595 33.92 -12.95 -2.17
C THR A 595 34.71 -11.90 -2.96
N VAL A 596 34.10 -11.41 -4.04
CA VAL A 596 34.61 -10.29 -4.85
C VAL A 596 33.74 -9.07 -4.59
N ALA A 597 34.39 -7.98 -4.19
CA ALA A 597 33.75 -6.69 -3.98
C ALA A 597 33.34 -6.06 -5.31
N GLU A 598 32.19 -5.41 -5.31
CA GLU A 598 31.64 -4.67 -6.44
C GLU A 598 31.20 -3.29 -6.00
N ALA A 599 31.30 -2.31 -6.90
CA ALA A 599 31.05 -0.91 -6.57
C ALA A 599 31.76 -0.46 -5.26
N GLY A 600 32.97 -0.99 -5.03
CA GLY A 600 33.82 -0.64 -3.89
C GLY A 600 33.51 -1.38 -2.57
N GLY A 601 32.55 -2.31 -2.52
CA GLY A 601 32.28 -3.06 -1.30
C GLY A 601 31.66 -4.43 -1.47
N LEU A 602 31.50 -5.14 -0.35
CA LEU A 602 30.81 -6.42 -0.25
C LEU A 602 30.15 -6.55 1.13
N LEU A 603 28.87 -6.90 1.13
CA LEU A 603 28.10 -7.26 2.32
C LEU A 603 27.71 -8.73 2.23
N PHE A 604 28.15 -9.57 3.17
CA PHE A 604 27.93 -11.02 3.08
C PHE A 604 27.97 -11.70 4.44
N ASN A 605 27.28 -12.84 4.55
CA ASN A 605 27.32 -13.68 5.75
C ASN A 605 28.42 -14.74 5.63
N SER A 606 29.11 -15.02 6.73
CA SER A 606 30.07 -16.12 6.80
C SER A 606 30.25 -16.64 8.23
N GLN A 607 30.55 -17.93 8.34
CA GLN A 607 31.02 -18.59 9.57
C GLN A 607 32.48 -19.08 9.41
N ALA A 608 33.22 -18.55 8.43
CA ALA A 608 34.61 -18.94 8.23
C ALA A 608 35.53 -18.27 9.24
N LYS A 609 36.56 -18.99 9.68
CA LYS A 609 37.56 -18.47 10.62
C LYS A 609 38.48 -17.42 10.01
N ALA A 610 38.82 -17.58 8.73
CA ALA A 610 39.61 -16.65 7.96
C ALA A 610 38.93 -16.45 6.61
N ILE A 611 38.76 -15.20 6.22
CA ILE A 611 38.02 -14.81 5.02
C ILE A 611 38.92 -13.92 4.16
N SER A 612 38.88 -14.14 2.85
CA SER A 612 39.47 -13.24 1.86
C SER A 612 38.37 -12.50 1.12
N VAL A 613 38.54 -11.21 0.86
CA VAL A 613 37.70 -10.43 -0.07
C VAL A 613 38.63 -9.78 -1.09
N SER A 614 38.31 -9.91 -2.37
CA SER A 614 39.11 -9.36 -3.49
C SER A 614 38.32 -8.32 -4.29
N GLY A 615 38.94 -7.68 -5.29
CA GLY A 615 38.26 -6.73 -6.19
C GLY A 615 38.09 -5.31 -5.60
N LEU A 616 38.74 -5.00 -4.49
CA LEU A 616 38.66 -3.68 -3.87
C LEU A 616 39.49 -2.66 -4.66
N GLY A 617 38.91 -1.50 -4.99
CA GLY A 617 39.58 -0.46 -5.80
C GLY A 617 40.60 0.40 -5.04
N SER A 618 40.70 0.25 -3.72
CA SER A 618 41.55 1.07 -2.84
C SER A 618 42.01 0.26 -1.63
N PRO A 619 43.22 0.52 -1.08
CA PRO A 619 43.65 -0.06 0.18
C PRO A 619 43.02 0.65 1.39
N ASP A 620 42.42 1.84 1.19
CA ASP A 620 41.74 2.60 2.24
C ASP A 620 40.30 2.08 2.39
N MET A 621 40.11 1.18 3.36
CA MET A 621 38.86 0.44 3.56
C MET A 621 38.45 0.39 5.04
N VAL A 622 37.16 0.13 5.25
CA VAL A 622 36.58 -0.20 6.56
C VAL A 622 36.01 -1.61 6.53
N LEU A 623 36.22 -2.33 7.63
CA LEU A 623 35.72 -3.68 7.82
C LEU A 623 34.94 -3.73 9.13
N TYR A 624 33.67 -4.13 9.04
CA TYR A 624 32.81 -4.33 10.20
C TYR A 624 32.27 -5.75 10.23
N ARG A 625 32.24 -6.33 11.44
CA ARG A 625 31.48 -7.52 11.77
C ARG A 625 30.22 -7.09 12.53
N ILE A 626 29.06 -7.50 12.03
CA ILE A 626 27.76 -7.36 12.68
C ILE A 626 27.37 -8.74 13.20
N ASN A 627 27.40 -8.90 14.52
CA ASN A 627 27.14 -10.17 15.18
C ASN A 627 25.63 -10.44 15.29
N SER A 628 25.24 -11.68 15.59
CA SER A 628 23.83 -12.08 15.74
C SER A 628 23.08 -11.35 16.86
N ASP A 629 23.78 -10.77 17.84
CA ASP A 629 23.22 -9.93 18.90
C ASP A 629 23.10 -8.45 18.51
N SER A 630 23.31 -8.13 17.22
CA SER A 630 23.35 -6.77 16.66
C SER A 630 24.50 -5.89 17.15
N SER A 631 25.44 -6.42 17.92
CA SER A 631 26.68 -5.70 18.22
C SER A 631 27.52 -5.55 16.94
N VAL A 632 28.14 -4.39 16.79
CA VAL A 632 28.97 -4.05 15.64
C VAL A 632 30.40 -3.85 16.11
N GLN A 633 31.35 -4.47 15.42
CA GLN A 633 32.78 -4.38 15.72
C GLN A 633 33.55 -3.99 14.46
N GLN A 634 34.46 -3.03 14.59
CA GLN A 634 35.42 -2.71 13.53
C GLN A 634 36.60 -3.67 13.61
N LEU A 635 36.92 -4.36 12.51
CA LEU A 635 38.07 -5.28 12.46
C LEU A 635 39.34 -4.47 12.19
N GLY A 636 40.22 -4.39 13.20
CA GLY A 636 41.45 -3.59 13.16
C GLY A 636 42.67 -4.33 12.63
N SER A 637 42.66 -5.67 12.68
CA SER A 637 43.76 -6.53 12.20
C SER A 637 43.41 -7.14 10.86
N VAL A 638 43.92 -6.55 9.78
CA VAL A 638 43.70 -6.97 8.39
C VAL A 638 45.04 -7.12 7.65
N ASP A 639 45.09 -8.03 6.69
CA ASP A 639 46.23 -8.20 5.78
C ASP A 639 45.79 -7.78 4.38
N ILE A 640 46.39 -6.72 3.86
CA ILE A 640 46.01 -6.11 2.58
C ILE A 640 47.13 -6.34 1.58
N GLU A 641 46.80 -6.96 0.47
CA GLU A 641 47.72 -7.24 -0.63
C GLU A 641 47.22 -6.60 -1.92
N GLY A 642 48.13 -5.99 -2.68
CA GLY A 642 47.81 -5.50 -4.03
C GLY A 642 47.83 -6.65 -5.04
N SER A 643 46.80 -6.76 -5.87
CA SER A 643 46.63 -7.86 -6.82
C SER A 643 47.40 -7.67 -8.14
N GLY A 644 48.07 -6.53 -8.33
CA GLY A 644 48.91 -6.23 -9.50
C GLY A 644 48.17 -5.68 -10.72
N ASP A 645 46.83 -5.67 -10.70
CA ASP A 645 45.93 -5.12 -11.71
C ASP A 645 45.30 -3.77 -11.31
N GLY A 646 45.75 -3.20 -10.18
CA GLY A 646 45.19 -1.98 -9.59
C GLY A 646 44.09 -2.23 -8.55
N THR A 647 43.73 -3.50 -8.31
CA THR A 647 42.84 -3.90 -7.22
C THR A 647 43.61 -4.44 -6.01
N TYR A 648 42.89 -4.60 -4.91
CA TYR A 648 43.39 -5.10 -3.64
C TYR A 648 42.54 -6.27 -3.15
N SER A 649 43.18 -7.14 -2.39
CA SER A 649 42.52 -8.17 -1.58
C SER A 649 42.83 -7.95 -0.10
N VAL A 650 41.86 -8.28 0.75
CA VAL A 650 41.99 -8.21 2.20
C VAL A 650 41.68 -9.57 2.82
N ILE A 651 42.55 -10.01 3.72
CA ILE A 651 42.35 -11.18 4.57
C ILE A 651 42.12 -10.72 6.00
N PHE A 652 41.11 -11.27 6.65
CA PHE A 652 40.75 -10.96 8.03
C PHE A 652 40.19 -12.17 8.77
N ASN A 653 40.16 -12.08 10.10
CA ASN A 653 39.50 -13.10 10.93
C ASN A 653 37.99 -12.95 10.83
N GLY A 654 37.32 -14.06 10.56
CA GLY A 654 35.89 -14.19 10.80
C GLY A 654 35.60 -14.81 12.17
N ASP A 655 34.33 -15.13 12.39
CA ASP A 655 33.81 -15.82 13.56
C ASP A 655 33.39 -17.25 13.15
N ASP A 656 34.11 -18.24 13.66
CA ASP A 656 33.82 -19.65 13.41
C ASP A 656 32.68 -20.21 14.29
N LYS A 657 32.11 -19.39 15.18
CA LYS A 657 31.04 -19.79 16.10
C LYS A 657 29.65 -19.37 15.65
N SER A 658 29.53 -18.30 14.86
CA SER A 658 28.25 -17.79 14.39
C SER A 658 28.33 -17.31 12.95
N ASN A 659 27.23 -17.46 12.21
CA ASN A 659 27.10 -16.91 10.87
C ASN A 659 26.89 -15.39 10.98
N SER A 660 28.00 -14.65 11.03
CA SER A 660 28.01 -13.20 11.18
C SER A 660 27.96 -12.50 9.82
N LEU A 661 27.44 -11.28 9.81
CA LEU A 661 27.43 -10.41 8.65
C LEU A 661 28.72 -9.57 8.61
N TYR A 662 29.39 -9.54 7.48
CA TYR A 662 30.60 -8.76 7.24
C TYR A 662 30.33 -7.70 6.20
N ALA A 663 30.69 -6.46 6.53
CA ALA A 663 30.71 -5.35 5.60
C ALA A 663 32.16 -4.95 5.34
N VAL A 664 32.61 -5.12 4.10
CA VAL A 664 33.93 -4.68 3.62
C VAL A 664 33.67 -3.60 2.58
N SER A 665 34.18 -2.39 2.78
CA SER A 665 33.94 -1.28 1.84
C SER A 665 35.13 -0.35 1.79
N THR A 666 35.50 0.12 0.60
CA THR A 666 36.45 1.21 0.44
C THR A 666 35.82 2.50 0.97
N THR A 667 36.63 3.37 1.57
CA THR A 667 36.11 4.56 2.27
C THR A 667 35.37 5.55 1.37
N ASP A 668 35.62 5.53 0.07
CA ASP A 668 34.95 6.33 -0.96
C ASP A 668 33.62 5.75 -1.45
N SER A 669 33.32 4.49 -1.09
CA SER A 669 32.11 3.75 -1.49
C SER A 669 31.14 3.51 -0.33
N LEU A 670 31.37 4.17 0.81
CA LEU A 670 30.44 4.16 1.92
C LEU A 670 29.15 4.91 1.57
N LEU A 671 28.03 4.38 2.05
CA LEU A 671 26.72 4.99 1.81
C LEU A 671 26.60 6.31 2.57
N SER A 672 25.83 7.26 2.03
CA SER A 672 25.55 8.54 2.69
C SER A 672 24.06 8.63 3.02
N PRO A 673 23.68 8.90 4.28
CA PRO A 673 22.26 9.01 4.62
C PRO A 673 21.72 10.35 4.14
N GLN A 674 20.41 10.42 3.88
CA GLN A 674 19.75 11.73 3.76
C GLN A 674 19.53 12.31 5.16
N VAL A 675 20.08 13.49 5.41
CA VAL A 675 19.92 14.19 6.68
C VAL A 675 18.67 15.06 6.61
N GLU A 676 17.79 14.95 7.60
CA GLU A 676 16.69 15.88 7.82
C GLU A 676 16.69 16.39 9.26
N LEU A 677 16.48 17.68 9.44
CA LEU A 677 16.28 18.26 10.76
C LEU A 677 14.91 17.85 11.34
N LEU A 678 14.92 17.26 12.53
CA LEU A 678 13.70 16.96 13.28
C LEU A 678 13.26 18.18 14.10
N GLU A 679 11.95 18.37 14.19
CA GLU A 679 11.39 19.30 15.17
C GLU A 679 11.59 18.73 16.57
N GLY A 680 11.74 19.63 17.56
CA GLY A 680 11.79 19.22 18.96
C GLY A 680 10.57 18.37 19.29
N THR A 681 10.78 17.33 20.09
CA THR A 681 9.69 16.45 20.52
C THR A 681 8.75 17.28 21.39
N GLN A 682 7.55 17.57 20.90
CA GLN A 682 6.53 18.20 21.73
C GLN A 682 5.84 17.12 22.56
N ASP A 683 5.96 17.23 23.88
CA ASP A 683 5.21 16.37 24.78
C ASP A 683 3.72 16.70 24.66
N ILE A 684 2.97 15.77 24.07
CA ILE A 684 1.51 15.85 23.93
C ILE A 684 0.77 15.18 25.10
N ASN A 685 1.51 14.49 25.98
CA ASN A 685 0.98 13.76 27.12
C ASN A 685 1.01 14.58 28.41
N THR A 686 1.90 15.58 28.49
CA THR A 686 1.94 16.52 29.60
C THR A 686 1.37 17.89 29.21
N GLY A 687 0.36 18.34 29.96
CA GLY A 687 -0.34 19.60 29.71
C GLY A 687 -1.86 19.46 29.75
N SER A 688 -2.57 20.58 29.62
CA SER A 688 -4.02 20.63 29.48
C SER A 688 -4.37 21.21 28.11
N ALA A 689 -4.73 20.37 27.15
CA ALA A 689 -5.30 20.79 25.88
C ALA A 689 -6.83 20.72 25.96
N GLN A 690 -7.53 21.73 25.42
CA GLN A 690 -8.99 21.67 25.27
C GLN A 690 -9.40 20.83 24.05
N TYR A 691 -8.53 20.73 23.05
CA TYR A 691 -8.66 19.86 21.87
C TYR A 691 -7.28 19.57 21.25
N LEU A 692 -7.14 18.41 20.61
CA LEU A 692 -5.94 17.97 19.88
C LEU A 692 -6.26 17.86 18.39
N ILE A 693 -5.41 18.42 17.53
CA ILE A 693 -5.53 18.28 16.06
C ILE A 693 -4.32 17.53 15.55
N ILE A 694 -4.57 16.40 14.89
CA ILE A 694 -3.56 15.61 14.18
C ILE A 694 -3.90 15.73 12.69
N SER A 695 -2.96 16.26 11.91
CA SER A 695 -3.15 16.44 10.47
C SER A 695 -1.80 16.39 9.76
N HIS A 696 -1.80 15.97 8.49
CA HIS A 696 -0.61 16.11 7.66
C HIS A 696 -0.24 17.60 7.55
N GLY A 697 1.06 17.91 7.61
CA GLY A 697 1.54 19.30 7.64
C GLY A 697 1.16 20.16 6.42
N ASP A 698 0.69 19.53 5.35
CA ASP A 698 0.15 20.23 4.17
C ASP A 698 -1.30 20.72 4.35
N PHE A 699 -2.07 20.08 5.24
CA PHE A 699 -3.48 20.40 5.49
C PHE A 699 -3.69 21.28 6.72
N ILE A 700 -2.69 21.37 7.62
CA ILE A 700 -2.80 22.13 8.88
C ILE A 700 -3.25 23.58 8.67
N GLY A 701 -2.76 24.25 7.60
CA GLY A 701 -3.15 25.63 7.30
C GLY A 701 -4.63 25.77 6.93
N GLY A 702 -5.22 24.77 6.27
CA GLY A 702 -6.63 24.73 5.91
C GLY A 702 -7.56 24.57 7.12
N LEU A 703 -7.04 24.12 8.27
CA LEU A 703 -7.81 23.96 9.49
C LEU A 703 -7.96 25.27 10.30
N THR A 704 -7.39 26.38 9.84
CA THR A 704 -7.36 27.65 10.58
C THR A 704 -8.76 28.14 10.96
N ASP A 705 -9.74 28.06 10.06
CA ASP A 705 -11.10 28.51 10.35
C ASP A 705 -11.80 27.63 11.39
N LEU A 706 -11.55 26.32 11.37
CA LEU A 706 -12.05 25.37 12.37
C LEU A 706 -11.43 25.67 13.75
N ILE A 707 -10.11 25.88 13.79
CA ILE A 707 -9.36 26.26 15.00
C ILE A 707 -9.93 27.57 15.58
N ASN A 708 -10.14 28.58 14.73
CA ASN A 708 -10.67 29.88 15.15
C ASN A 708 -12.08 29.76 15.72
N LYS A 709 -12.98 28.98 15.09
CA LYS A 709 -14.34 28.75 15.61
C LYS A 709 -14.33 28.04 16.96
N ARG A 710 -13.47 27.03 17.13
CA ARG A 710 -13.34 26.31 18.42
C ARG A 710 -12.78 27.19 19.53
N ASN A 711 -11.85 28.10 19.21
CA ASN A 711 -11.32 29.06 20.19
C ASN A 711 -12.31 30.16 20.62
N GLN A 712 -13.43 30.32 19.90
CA GLN A 712 -14.48 31.29 20.22
C GLN A 712 -15.60 30.70 21.09
N GLN A 713 -15.63 29.39 21.28
CA GLN A 713 -16.52 28.65 22.20
C GLN A 713 -15.84 28.50 23.55
#